data_AF-S8D3S3-F1
#
_entry.id   AF-S8D3S3-F1
#
_cell.length_a   1.000
_cell.length_b   1.000
_cell.length_c   1.000
_cell.angle_alpha   90.00
_cell.angle_beta   90.00
_cell.angle_gamma   90.00
#
_symmetry.space_group_name_H-M   'P 1'
#
loop_
_entity.id
_entity.type
_entity.pdbx_description
1 polymer ?
#
loop_
_entity_poly.entity_id
_entity_poly.type
_entity_poly.pdbx_seq_one_letter_code
_entity_poly.pdbx_strand_id
1 'polypeptide(L)'
;MLTSLQGRCWRSAKPRRVISRRNLCLLKFVTVACPRSNSLQNATSDSDSDDCAFSGQSAGHSRLRIEEAVCLESEKVRLDSWISSRIGGISRARVQSSIRSGFVSVNGSVVNKVSYLVRHGDVVNCSVPELRPLRAEPEDIPLDIVHEDEHILVLNKPPHMVVHPAPGNANGTLVNGILGHCQLPPSSSFSPDVEIEEDSSDGSCIDSLDHHTGGRFFAADVRPGIVHRLDKGTSGLLVVAKDEYSHSHLAEQFQKHTVKRLYMSISCGVPSPSTGCIDVPIGRDPNNRIRMVGIPGSSSRGKARHAVSSAARAHSGAYSELLSNLSKIGASLSQIRQAHAQLLRTGLFELSQYSNNILSLYARHQYLSDAKRLLRSLLTPDSAAFTVLITACSKSSDLKSTLILVSEFLRSGLTPDVYVLPSIIRACAGLFAFKIGKQAHGFSIVSGFVLDPFIESSLVHFYLKCGELAGARKVFYSMDEKDIVSWSALSAAYARKGDVLNAKKLFFSVRGFGFEPNAVSWNGMIAGFNQSKHFLDAVLMFQQMHSCGFPSDGINISSALPAVSDLGSLKLGTQVHGHVIKIGFAGDKCIVSALIDMYGKLGNASEILLVFEDMHQLDVVVCNALISGLSRHGLVDESLSMFEKLRSSGIENLVSWTSAISCCSQHGRDMEALGLFREMQFSGVKPNAVTIPSLLPACGNIAALSYGKAVHCFSLRNNICNDVYVGSALIDMYANCGKIKAARCLFERMPVRNLVCWNAMLGAYSMHGEAKEAIGLFQSMQRCGQKPDSVSFTSLLSACSQSGLAEEGRRYFESMFEDHGLEPRLEHYACIVGLLGRAGKLDEAYAKIKRMPFEADACVWGALLSSCALHNNEFLGEVAAEKLFELELGNSGNYILLSNIYASSRKWKEVRRIRDMMSLKGMKKNPGCSWIEVKNKVHMILAGDKALPQVSKIMERLKRLNQEMKGAGGYFPNTNYVLQDVEEQEEREGILCGHSEKLAVVFGILNTSRGSPIRVTKNLRICGDCHAVIKFISGFEGREISVRDTNRYHHFKDGICSCGDYW
;
A
#
# COMPACT_ATOMS: atom_id res chain seq x y z
N MET A 1 -20.58 -30.03 -43.51
CA MET A 1 -19.57 -30.96 -44.07
C MET A 1 -18.54 -31.21 -42.96
N LEU A 2 -18.49 -32.39 -42.35
CA LEU A 2 -17.76 -33.56 -42.87
C LEU A 2 -16.30 -33.17 -43.20
N THR A 3 -15.37 -33.32 -42.27
CA THR A 3 -14.59 -34.55 -41.99
C THR A 3 -13.83 -35.10 -43.20
N SER A 4 -12.50 -35.01 -43.16
CA SER A 4 -11.58 -35.87 -43.91
C SER A 4 -10.83 -36.81 -42.94
N LEU A 5 -10.46 -38.00 -43.41
CA LEU A 5 -10.00 -39.12 -42.57
C LEU A 5 -8.48 -39.15 -42.37
N GLN A 6 -8.04 -39.61 -41.19
CA GLN A 6 -7.02 -40.65 -40.96
C GLN A 6 -6.86 -40.88 -39.43
N GLY A 7 -6.60 -42.09 -38.91
CA GLY A 7 -6.52 -43.38 -39.57
C GLY A 7 -5.61 -44.42 -38.89
N ARG A 8 -6.10 -45.09 -37.83
CA ARG A 8 -5.63 -46.39 -37.26
C ARG A 8 -4.32 -46.47 -36.44
N CYS A 9 -4.46 -46.98 -35.21
CA CYS A 9 -3.76 -48.16 -34.67
C CYS A 9 -4.48 -48.60 -33.37
N TRP A 10 -5.37 -49.61 -33.40
CA TRP A 10 -5.13 -51.06 -33.18
C TRP A 10 -4.66 -51.48 -31.78
N ARG A 11 -5.59 -52.13 -31.04
CA ARG A 11 -5.48 -53.28 -30.09
C ARG A 11 -4.31 -53.27 -29.07
N SER A 12 -4.48 -53.56 -27.77
CA SER A 12 -5.50 -54.32 -27.01
C SER A 12 -5.45 -53.88 -25.51
N ALA A 13 -6.05 -54.50 -24.48
CA ALA A 13 -6.88 -55.69 -24.30
C ALA A 13 -7.83 -55.56 -23.08
N LYS A 14 -8.71 -56.55 -22.86
CA LYS A 14 -9.27 -56.95 -21.54
C LYS A 14 -9.42 -58.48 -21.53
N PRO A 15 -9.11 -59.16 -20.40
CA PRO A 15 -10.18 -59.66 -19.52
C PRO A 15 -9.88 -59.36 -18.03
N ARG A 16 -10.84 -59.04 -17.14
CA ARG A 16 -12.03 -59.77 -16.62
C ARG A 16 -11.70 -60.94 -15.67
N ARG A 17 -12.38 -60.89 -14.50
CA ARG A 17 -12.69 -61.97 -13.52
C ARG A 17 -11.62 -62.39 -12.49
N VAL A 18 -11.94 -62.92 -11.29
CA VAL A 18 -13.10 -62.72 -10.36
C VAL A 18 -12.84 -63.43 -8.99
N ILE A 19 -13.63 -63.12 -7.95
CA ILE A 19 -13.89 -63.92 -6.71
C ILE A 19 -12.80 -64.06 -5.61
N SER A 20 -13.06 -63.37 -4.50
CA SER A 20 -13.33 -63.85 -3.11
C SER A 20 -12.58 -65.05 -2.48
N ARG A 21 -12.14 -64.81 -1.23
CA ARG A 21 -12.00 -65.65 0.00
C ARG A 21 -11.10 -64.84 0.97
N ARG A 22 -11.21 -64.82 2.30
CA ARG A 22 -12.05 -65.51 3.31
C ARG A 22 -12.19 -64.58 4.54
N ASN A 23 -13.30 -64.66 5.28
CA ASN A 23 -13.39 -64.08 6.64
C ASN A 23 -12.80 -65.05 7.67
N LEU A 24 -12.03 -64.58 8.67
CA LEU A 24 -12.30 -64.68 10.12
C LEU A 24 -11.08 -64.25 10.98
N CYS A 25 -11.37 -63.93 12.26
CA CYS A 25 -10.52 -63.48 13.39
C CYS A 25 -10.43 -61.95 13.58
N LEU A 26 -11.39 -61.29 14.25
CA LEU A 26 -11.64 -61.19 15.72
C LEU A 26 -10.51 -60.54 16.55
N LEU A 27 -10.78 -59.32 17.04
CA LEU A 27 -10.37 -58.64 18.30
C LEU A 27 -10.71 -57.14 18.11
N LYS A 28 -11.66 -56.47 18.78
CA LYS A 28 -12.32 -56.53 20.10
C LYS A 28 -11.50 -55.84 21.22
N PHE A 29 -12.13 -54.84 21.86
CA PHE A 29 -11.63 -53.91 22.92
C PHE A 29 -10.55 -52.91 22.44
N VAL A 30 -10.59 -51.60 22.71
CA VAL A 30 -11.02 -50.74 23.85
C VAL A 30 -9.94 -50.61 24.95
N THR A 31 -9.68 -49.34 25.32
CA THR A 31 -8.99 -48.83 26.53
C THR A 31 -7.46 -48.95 26.70
N VAL A 32 -6.85 -47.76 26.90
CA VAL A 32 -5.98 -47.36 28.05
C VAL A 32 -4.44 -47.54 27.99
N ALA A 33 -3.79 -46.37 27.91
CA ALA A 33 -2.60 -45.89 28.63
C ALA A 33 -1.16 -46.28 28.27
N CYS A 34 -0.29 -45.39 28.78
CA CYS A 34 1.13 -45.54 29.13
C CYS A 34 2.21 -45.31 28.04
N PRO A 35 3.42 -44.85 28.43
CA PRO A 35 4.00 -44.89 29.79
C PRO A 35 4.13 -43.56 30.55
N ARG A 36 3.98 -43.65 31.88
CA ARG A 36 4.72 -42.84 32.87
C ARG A 36 6.06 -43.50 33.15
N SER A 37 7.07 -42.72 33.54
CA SER A 37 7.90 -43.05 34.71
C SER A 37 8.63 -41.82 35.24
N ASN A 38 8.54 -41.61 36.56
CA ASN A 38 9.24 -40.56 37.31
C ASN A 38 10.77 -40.82 37.35
N SER A 39 11.58 -39.82 37.68
CA SER A 39 12.04 -39.63 39.08
C SER A 39 13.20 -38.63 39.22
N LEU A 40 13.38 -38.13 40.46
CA LEU A 40 14.56 -37.43 41.00
C LEU A 40 14.84 -36.01 40.43
N GLN A 41 15.41 -35.05 41.19
CA GLN A 41 15.30 -34.73 42.62
C GLN A 41 15.93 -33.33 42.86
N ASN A 42 15.53 -32.66 43.93
CA ASN A 42 16.30 -31.68 44.71
C ASN A 42 16.64 -30.27 44.16
N ALA A 43 16.85 -29.41 45.15
CA ALA A 43 17.79 -28.27 45.22
C ALA A 43 17.40 -26.91 44.59
N THR A 44 16.72 -26.11 45.42
CA THR A 44 17.25 -24.85 45.99
C THR A 44 18.40 -24.14 45.26
N SER A 45 18.15 -22.88 44.87
CA SER A 45 19.05 -21.69 44.94
C SER A 45 18.61 -20.70 43.84
N ASP A 46 18.73 -19.39 44.00
CA ASP A 46 18.77 -18.53 45.20
C ASP A 46 18.51 -17.09 44.71
N SER A 47 18.49 -16.14 45.65
CA SER A 47 18.79 -14.71 45.45
C SER A 47 17.92 -13.95 44.44
N ASP A 48 16.91 -13.27 45.00
CA ASP A 48 16.95 -11.83 45.28
C ASP A 48 17.25 -10.80 44.17
N SER A 49 16.80 -9.58 44.51
CA SER A 49 17.27 -8.26 44.10
C SER A 49 17.12 -7.81 42.63
N ASP A 50 16.67 -6.58 42.35
CA ASP A 50 16.20 -5.53 43.27
C ASP A 50 15.13 -4.61 42.66
N ASP A 51 14.33 -4.10 43.58
CA ASP A 51 13.71 -2.79 43.62
C ASP A 51 14.10 -1.76 42.53
N CYS A 52 13.07 -1.05 42.06
CA CYS A 52 12.91 0.34 42.52
C CYS A 52 11.45 0.78 42.43
N ALA A 53 10.81 0.94 43.58
CA ALA A 53 9.49 1.55 43.71
C ALA A 53 9.53 3.07 43.47
N PHE A 54 8.37 3.70 43.22
CA PHE A 54 8.03 4.92 43.95
C PHE A 54 6.51 5.10 44.15
N SER A 55 6.13 5.21 45.43
CA SER A 55 4.94 5.90 45.98
C SER A 55 3.58 5.74 45.28
N GLY A 56 2.81 4.74 45.69
CA GLY A 56 1.35 4.81 45.62
C GLY A 56 0.80 5.66 46.76
N GLN A 57 0.50 6.94 46.51
CA GLN A 57 -0.25 7.77 47.47
C GLN A 57 -1.71 7.31 47.57
N SER A 58 -2.26 7.34 48.77
CA SER A 58 -3.61 6.89 49.08
C SER A 58 -4.69 7.86 48.58
N ALA A 59 -5.41 7.49 47.52
CA ALA A 59 -6.71 8.05 47.19
C ALA A 59 -7.81 7.23 47.88
N GLY A 60 -8.52 7.85 48.83
CA GLY A 60 -9.54 7.17 49.65
C GLY A 60 -10.65 6.56 48.80
N HIS A 61 -10.85 5.25 48.93
CA HIS A 61 -11.98 4.56 48.32
C HIS A 61 -13.13 4.48 49.32
N SER A 62 -14.22 5.20 49.07
CA SER A 62 -15.51 5.02 49.70
C SER A 62 -15.98 3.56 49.51
N ARG A 63 -15.84 2.76 50.57
CA ARG A 63 -16.43 1.41 50.63
C ARG A 63 -17.66 1.49 51.52
N LEU A 64 -18.81 1.09 50.98
CA LEU A 64 -20.01 0.89 51.79
C LEU A 64 -19.75 -0.31 52.70
N ARG A 65 -19.60 -0.04 54.01
CA ARG A 65 -19.35 -1.04 55.05
C ARG A 65 -20.58 -1.20 55.93
N ILE A 66 -20.94 -2.44 56.21
CA ILE A 66 -21.80 -2.82 57.33
C ILE A 66 -20.99 -3.70 58.25
N GLU A 67 -21.10 -3.45 59.55
CA GLU A 67 -20.65 -4.33 60.62
C GLU A 67 -21.71 -4.30 61.72
N GLU A 68 -22.69 -5.21 61.62
CA GLU A 68 -23.89 -5.22 62.47
C GLU A 68 -24.19 -6.63 62.99
N ALA A 69 -24.70 -6.71 64.22
CA ALA A 69 -25.32 -7.91 64.75
C ALA A 69 -26.75 -8.07 64.22
N VAL A 70 -27.08 -9.29 63.79
CA VAL A 70 -28.39 -9.65 63.23
C VAL A 70 -29.41 -9.77 64.36
N CYS A 71 -30.29 -8.79 64.51
CA CYS A 71 -31.52 -8.93 65.30
C CYS A 71 -32.68 -9.42 64.42
N LEU A 72 -33.29 -10.54 64.82
CA LEU A 72 -34.47 -11.16 64.18
C LEU A 72 -35.43 -11.65 65.28
N GLU A 73 -36.72 -11.40 65.14
CA GLU A 73 -37.72 -11.75 66.18
C GLU A 73 -38.20 -13.21 66.07
N SER A 74 -38.31 -13.77 64.86
CA SER A 74 -38.26 -15.21 64.60
C SER A 74 -38.06 -15.51 63.10
N GLU A 75 -37.73 -16.77 62.77
CA GLU A 75 -37.28 -17.28 61.46
C GLU A 75 -35.91 -16.79 60.93
N LYS A 76 -35.34 -17.56 60.00
CA LYS A 76 -33.99 -17.39 59.45
C LYS A 76 -34.04 -16.62 58.12
N VAL A 77 -33.34 -15.50 58.02
CA VAL A 77 -33.33 -14.67 56.81
C VAL A 77 -32.10 -14.99 55.95
N ARG A 78 -32.22 -14.92 54.62
CA ARG A 78 -31.07 -15.06 53.72
C ARG A 78 -30.14 -13.86 53.82
N LEU A 79 -28.84 -14.12 53.93
CA LEU A 79 -27.75 -13.13 53.99
C LEU A 79 -27.83 -12.08 52.88
N ASP A 80 -28.12 -12.50 51.64
CA ASP A 80 -28.24 -11.61 50.49
C ASP A 80 -29.47 -10.69 50.55
N SER A 81 -30.52 -11.11 51.25
CA SER A 81 -31.73 -10.30 51.50
C SER A 81 -31.48 -9.33 52.65
N TRP A 82 -30.89 -9.81 53.74
CA TRP A 82 -30.64 -9.04 54.97
C TRP A 82 -29.67 -7.87 54.75
N ILE A 83 -28.55 -8.10 54.03
CA ILE A 83 -27.62 -7.01 53.64
C ILE A 83 -28.32 -6.01 52.70
N SER A 84 -29.12 -6.50 51.75
CA SER A 84 -29.81 -5.65 50.78
C SER A 84 -30.93 -4.79 51.39
N SER A 85 -31.46 -5.16 52.56
CA SER A 85 -32.40 -4.33 53.34
C SER A 85 -31.72 -3.31 54.27
N ARG A 86 -30.39 -3.40 54.45
CA ARG A 86 -29.62 -2.48 55.29
C ARG A 86 -28.83 -1.43 54.49
N ILE A 87 -28.34 -1.78 53.30
CA ILE A 87 -27.67 -0.81 52.42
C ILE A 87 -28.68 -0.28 51.38
N GLY A 88 -29.19 0.93 51.60
CA GLY A 88 -29.97 1.65 50.59
C GLY A 88 -29.18 1.84 49.30
N GLY A 89 -29.87 1.81 48.15
CA GLY A 89 -29.27 2.04 46.82
C GLY A 89 -28.43 0.89 46.24
N ILE A 90 -28.29 -0.26 46.91
CA ILE A 90 -27.60 -1.43 46.34
C ILE A 90 -28.59 -2.52 45.92
N SER A 91 -28.56 -2.92 44.64
CA SER A 91 -29.37 -4.03 44.15
C SER A 91 -28.93 -5.38 44.76
N ARG A 92 -29.91 -6.24 45.07
CA ARG A 92 -29.67 -7.59 45.61
C ARG A 92 -28.65 -8.39 44.79
N ALA A 93 -28.67 -8.27 43.46
CA ALA A 93 -27.71 -8.94 42.57
C ALA A 93 -26.25 -8.51 42.83
N ARG A 94 -26.01 -7.24 43.17
CA ARG A 94 -24.68 -6.71 43.53
C ARG A 94 -24.22 -7.26 44.89
N VAL A 95 -25.11 -7.32 45.88
CA VAL A 95 -24.86 -8.02 47.16
C VAL A 95 -24.49 -9.48 46.94
N GLN A 96 -25.24 -10.22 46.10
CA GLN A 96 -24.92 -11.60 45.76
C GLN A 96 -23.53 -11.76 45.12
N SER A 97 -23.10 -10.80 44.31
CA SER A 97 -21.75 -10.80 43.73
C SER A 97 -20.68 -10.60 44.79
N SER A 98 -20.85 -9.62 45.70
CA SER A 98 -19.93 -9.38 46.82
C SER A 98 -19.77 -10.59 47.74
N ILE A 99 -20.87 -11.31 48.02
CA ILE A 99 -20.84 -12.59 48.77
C ILE A 99 -19.98 -13.61 48.02
N ARG A 100 -20.24 -13.87 46.73
CA ARG A 100 -19.45 -14.85 45.94
C ARG A 100 -17.96 -14.49 45.83
N SER A 101 -17.65 -13.21 45.85
CA SER A 101 -16.28 -12.67 45.78
C SER A 101 -15.57 -12.59 47.13
N GLY A 102 -16.17 -13.10 48.22
CA GLY A 102 -15.53 -13.15 49.55
C GLY A 102 -15.46 -11.83 50.30
N PHE A 103 -16.22 -10.80 49.88
CA PHE A 103 -16.25 -9.49 50.55
C PHE A 103 -17.26 -9.41 51.71
N VAL A 104 -17.80 -10.56 52.14
CA VAL A 104 -18.78 -10.69 53.22
C VAL A 104 -18.35 -11.81 54.16
N SER A 105 -18.32 -11.52 55.45
CA SER A 105 -18.09 -12.50 56.52
C SER A 105 -19.22 -12.49 57.54
N VAL A 106 -19.39 -13.63 58.21
CA VAL A 106 -20.35 -13.81 59.32
C VAL A 106 -19.58 -14.45 60.47
N ASN A 107 -19.65 -13.86 61.66
CA ASN A 107 -18.88 -14.26 62.85
C ASN A 107 -17.38 -14.43 62.55
N GLY A 108 -16.79 -13.48 61.79
CA GLY A 108 -15.38 -13.50 61.37
C GLY A 108 -15.03 -14.48 60.25
N SER A 109 -15.93 -15.36 59.83
CA SER A 109 -15.69 -16.34 58.76
C SER A 109 -16.24 -15.84 57.41
N VAL A 110 -15.42 -15.85 56.35
CA VAL A 110 -15.83 -15.41 55.00
C VAL A 110 -16.89 -16.34 54.42
N VAL A 111 -18.01 -15.78 53.94
CA VAL A 111 -19.16 -16.55 53.43
C VAL A 111 -19.31 -16.36 51.93
N ASN A 112 -19.01 -17.41 51.16
CA ASN A 112 -19.09 -17.39 49.69
C ASN A 112 -20.46 -17.84 49.13
N LYS A 113 -21.38 -18.27 50.00
CA LYS A 113 -22.65 -18.90 49.63
C LYS A 113 -23.81 -17.90 49.73
N VAL A 114 -24.34 -17.47 48.58
CA VAL A 114 -25.48 -16.53 48.47
C VAL A 114 -26.74 -16.98 49.21
N SER A 115 -26.97 -18.29 49.34
CA SER A 115 -28.12 -18.85 50.06
C SER A 115 -27.84 -19.09 51.56
N TYR A 116 -26.78 -18.48 52.13
CA TYR A 116 -26.52 -18.55 53.56
C TYR A 116 -27.66 -17.92 54.34
N LEU A 117 -28.01 -18.51 55.47
CA LEU A 117 -29.11 -18.07 56.34
C LEU A 117 -28.52 -17.53 57.64
N VAL A 118 -28.71 -16.23 57.89
CA VAL A 118 -28.31 -15.59 59.14
C VAL A 118 -29.35 -15.84 60.22
N ARG A 119 -28.89 -15.86 61.48
CA ARG A 119 -29.67 -16.09 62.69
C ARG A 119 -29.56 -14.90 63.63
N HIS A 120 -30.48 -14.82 64.59
CA HIS A 120 -30.37 -13.86 65.68
C HIS A 120 -29.01 -14.02 66.39
N GLY A 121 -28.25 -12.93 66.53
CA GLY A 121 -26.94 -12.88 67.16
C GLY A 121 -25.74 -13.07 66.23
N ASP A 122 -25.93 -13.40 64.94
CA ASP A 122 -24.82 -13.44 63.97
C ASP A 122 -24.27 -12.03 63.69
N VAL A 123 -22.96 -11.81 63.74
CA VAL A 123 -22.32 -10.55 63.35
C VAL A 123 -21.92 -10.61 61.88
N VAL A 124 -22.49 -9.74 61.05
CA VAL A 124 -22.22 -9.70 59.60
C VAL A 124 -21.34 -8.49 59.29
N ASN A 125 -20.15 -8.74 58.74
CA ASN A 125 -19.27 -7.70 58.20
C ASN A 125 -19.24 -7.80 56.67
N CYS A 126 -19.56 -6.70 55.98
CA CYS A 126 -19.72 -6.63 54.53
C CYS A 126 -19.04 -5.37 54.02
N SER A 127 -18.13 -5.49 53.04
CA SER A 127 -17.52 -4.33 52.38
C SER A 127 -17.80 -4.34 50.87
N VAL A 128 -18.77 -3.54 50.41
CA VAL A 128 -19.13 -3.47 49.00
C VAL A 128 -18.32 -2.35 48.32
N PRO A 129 -17.48 -2.65 47.31
CA PRO A 129 -16.80 -1.62 46.55
C PRO A 129 -17.79 -0.83 45.67
N GLU A 130 -17.53 0.47 45.51
CA GLU A 130 -18.24 1.30 44.55
C GLU A 130 -17.84 0.97 43.10
N LEU A 131 -18.82 0.99 42.21
CA LEU A 131 -18.63 0.79 40.78
C LEU A 131 -18.63 2.16 40.09
N ARG A 132 -17.61 2.44 39.27
CA ARG A 132 -17.65 3.61 38.38
C ARG A 132 -18.76 3.40 37.32
N PRO A 133 -19.59 4.41 37.01
CA PRO A 133 -20.59 4.28 35.96
C PRO A 133 -19.92 4.11 34.58
N LEU A 134 -20.44 3.17 33.81
CA LEU A 134 -20.06 2.98 32.40
C LEU A 134 -20.70 4.09 31.56
N ARG A 135 -19.89 4.86 30.83
CA ARG A 135 -20.36 5.83 29.83
C ARG A 135 -20.44 5.15 28.47
N ALA A 136 -21.44 5.50 27.66
CA ALA A 136 -21.51 5.11 26.26
C ALA A 136 -20.77 6.17 25.42
N GLU A 137 -19.75 5.75 24.68
CA GLU A 137 -19.08 6.60 23.70
C GLU A 137 -19.66 6.37 22.29
N PRO A 138 -19.71 7.41 21.43
CA PRO A 138 -20.14 7.25 20.03
C PRO A 138 -19.18 6.33 19.27
N GLU A 139 -19.72 5.33 18.57
CA GLU A 139 -18.95 4.41 17.73
C GLU A 139 -19.56 4.33 16.33
N ASP A 140 -18.72 4.31 15.29
CA ASP A 140 -19.13 4.09 13.91
C ASP A 140 -19.48 2.61 13.66
N ILE A 141 -20.66 2.22 14.15
CA ILE A 141 -21.21 0.87 13.98
C ILE A 141 -22.28 0.92 12.88
N PRO A 142 -22.15 0.14 11.79
CA PRO A 142 -23.16 0.12 10.74
C PRO A 142 -24.50 -0.44 11.27
N LEU A 143 -25.52 0.43 11.31
CA LEU A 143 -26.88 0.09 11.73
C LEU A 143 -27.76 -0.28 10.52
N ASP A 144 -28.58 -1.32 10.65
CA ASP A 144 -29.59 -1.70 9.65
C ASP A 144 -30.84 -0.83 9.83
N ILE A 145 -30.82 0.37 9.25
CA ILE A 145 -31.87 1.38 9.38
C ILE A 145 -32.95 1.14 8.33
N VAL A 146 -34.17 0.88 8.80
CA VAL A 146 -35.33 0.53 7.97
C VAL A 146 -36.19 1.76 7.66
N HIS A 147 -36.21 2.73 8.57
CA HIS A 147 -36.85 4.02 8.37
C HIS A 147 -36.18 5.07 9.27
N GLU A 148 -36.08 6.31 8.79
CA GLU A 148 -35.54 7.44 9.53
C GLU A 148 -36.23 8.72 9.07
N ASP A 149 -36.70 9.53 10.01
CA ASP A 149 -37.24 10.87 9.79
C ASP A 149 -36.60 11.86 10.78
N GLU A 150 -37.18 13.06 10.93
CA GLU A 150 -36.67 14.10 11.83
C GLU A 150 -36.73 13.71 13.32
N HIS A 151 -37.68 12.88 13.71
CA HIS A 151 -38.05 12.58 15.10
C HIS A 151 -37.74 11.14 15.51
N ILE A 152 -37.77 10.21 14.55
CA ILE A 152 -37.78 8.76 14.78
C ILE A 152 -36.74 8.06 13.91
N LEU A 153 -36.07 7.07 14.51
CA LEU A 153 -35.20 6.11 13.87
C LEU A 153 -35.77 4.70 14.10
N VAL A 154 -36.07 3.97 13.02
CA VAL A 154 -36.51 2.57 13.07
C VAL A 154 -35.41 1.68 12.53
N LEU A 155 -34.81 0.88 13.40
CA LEU A 155 -33.67 0.02 13.08
C LEU A 155 -33.99 -1.46 13.29
N ASN A 156 -33.44 -2.33 12.47
CA ASN A 156 -33.58 -3.78 12.59
C ASN A 156 -32.42 -4.34 13.44
N LYS A 157 -32.67 -4.57 14.73
CA LYS A 157 -31.63 -5.06 15.63
C LYS A 157 -31.25 -6.51 15.30
N PRO A 158 -29.98 -6.84 15.02
CA PRO A 158 -29.55 -8.22 14.85
C PRO A 158 -29.69 -9.03 16.16
N PRO A 159 -29.79 -10.36 16.08
CA PRO A 159 -29.77 -11.21 17.26
C PRO A 159 -28.37 -11.17 17.91
N HIS A 160 -28.33 -11.36 19.22
CA HIS A 160 -27.15 -11.31 20.10
C HIS A 160 -26.51 -9.94 20.34
N MET A 161 -26.83 -8.91 19.57
CA MET A 161 -26.40 -7.52 19.84
C MET A 161 -26.92 -7.04 21.21
N VAL A 162 -26.02 -6.45 22.00
CA VAL A 162 -26.32 -5.85 23.30
C VAL A 162 -26.85 -4.43 23.08
N VAL A 163 -27.91 -4.03 23.80
CA VAL A 163 -28.60 -2.75 23.54
C VAL A 163 -27.89 -1.56 24.21
N HIS A 164 -27.54 -1.69 25.49
CA HIS A 164 -26.87 -0.65 26.27
C HIS A 164 -25.52 -1.17 26.80
N PRO A 165 -24.51 -0.31 27.02
CA PRO A 165 -23.28 -0.69 27.69
C PRO A 165 -23.53 -1.37 29.04
N ALA A 166 -22.81 -2.46 29.28
CA ALA A 166 -22.93 -3.26 30.49
C ALA A 166 -21.55 -3.81 30.91
N PRO A 167 -21.35 -4.21 32.17
CA PRO A 167 -20.10 -4.84 32.60
C PRO A 167 -19.74 -6.04 31.70
N GLY A 168 -18.59 -5.96 31.03
CA GLY A 168 -18.12 -6.96 30.05
C GLY A 168 -18.58 -6.75 28.60
N ASN A 169 -19.40 -5.74 28.30
CA ASN A 169 -19.73 -5.25 26.95
C ASN A 169 -19.93 -3.72 27.04
N ALA A 170 -18.85 -2.96 27.21
CA ALA A 170 -18.88 -1.50 27.33
C ALA A 170 -18.98 -0.78 25.97
N ASN A 171 -18.53 -1.47 24.92
CA ASN A 171 -18.37 -1.01 23.55
C ASN A 171 -19.15 -1.94 22.61
N GLY A 172 -19.35 -1.53 21.35
CA GLY A 172 -20.02 -2.36 20.35
C GLY A 172 -21.51 -2.61 20.63
N THR A 173 -22.15 -1.76 21.46
CA THR A 173 -23.59 -1.87 21.77
C THR A 173 -24.42 -1.00 20.85
N LEU A 174 -25.72 -1.28 20.76
CA LEU A 174 -26.63 -0.53 19.91
C LEU A 174 -26.64 0.97 20.24
N VAL A 175 -26.56 1.35 21.52
CA VAL A 175 -26.45 2.76 21.92
C VAL A 175 -25.15 3.41 21.45
N ASN A 176 -24.01 2.71 21.45
CA ASN A 176 -22.77 3.28 20.90
C ASN A 176 -22.94 3.64 19.41
N GLY A 177 -23.56 2.73 18.64
CA GLY A 177 -23.86 2.93 17.22
C GLY A 177 -24.89 4.03 16.95
N ILE A 178 -25.94 4.14 17.77
CA ILE A 178 -26.94 5.22 17.65
C ILE A 178 -26.30 6.58 17.95
N LEU A 179 -25.45 6.67 18.99
CA LEU A 179 -24.73 7.91 19.30
C LEU A 179 -23.78 8.31 18.16
N GLY A 180 -23.11 7.35 17.52
CA GLY A 180 -22.28 7.59 16.33
C GLY A 180 -23.11 8.07 15.13
N HIS A 181 -24.17 7.35 14.77
CA HIS A 181 -25.05 7.67 13.64
C HIS A 181 -25.72 9.05 13.78
N CYS A 182 -26.24 9.37 14.98
CA CYS A 182 -26.87 10.66 15.26
C CYS A 182 -25.87 11.79 15.56
N GLN A 183 -24.55 11.52 15.57
CA GLN A 183 -23.48 12.48 15.90
C GLN A 183 -23.61 13.14 17.27
N LEU A 184 -24.08 12.39 18.27
CA LEU A 184 -24.39 12.91 19.61
C LEU A 184 -23.22 12.72 20.60
N PRO A 185 -23.09 13.58 21.62
CA PRO A 185 -22.01 13.50 22.60
C PRO A 185 -22.09 12.22 23.46
N PRO A 186 -20.97 11.82 24.12
CA PRO A 186 -20.96 10.66 25.02
C PRO A 186 -22.01 10.78 26.14
N SER A 187 -22.75 9.71 26.39
CA SER A 187 -23.88 9.78 27.34
C SER A 187 -23.41 10.03 28.78
N SER A 188 -23.99 11.04 29.43
CA SER A 188 -23.89 11.21 30.89
C SER A 188 -24.47 10.00 31.64
N SER A 189 -24.09 9.83 32.90
CA SER A 189 -24.24 8.57 33.65
C SER A 189 -25.69 8.11 33.86
N PHE A 190 -25.93 6.81 33.71
CA PHE A 190 -27.17 6.17 34.18
C PHE A 190 -27.26 6.20 35.71
N SER A 191 -28.13 7.03 36.28
CA SER A 191 -28.84 6.74 37.54
C SER A 191 -30.21 6.11 37.22
N PRO A 192 -30.74 5.19 38.05
CA PRO A 192 -32.09 4.63 37.87
C PRO A 192 -33.18 5.45 38.57
N ASP A 193 -32.80 6.45 39.37
CA ASP A 193 -33.66 7.07 40.37
C ASP A 193 -33.85 8.56 40.06
N VAL A 194 -35.04 8.90 39.58
CA VAL A 194 -35.64 10.24 39.70
C VAL A 194 -37.02 10.00 40.30
N GLU A 195 -37.25 10.56 41.47
CA GLU A 195 -38.50 10.40 42.21
C GLU A 195 -39.62 11.18 41.51
N ILE A 196 -40.84 10.61 41.52
CA ILE A 196 -42.03 11.33 41.07
C ILE A 196 -42.45 12.19 42.25
N GLU A 197 -42.17 13.49 42.19
CA GLU A 197 -42.87 14.46 43.04
C GLU A 197 -44.31 14.56 42.53
N GLU A 198 -45.24 14.05 43.34
CA GLU A 198 -46.65 14.42 43.22
C GLU A 198 -46.78 15.87 43.68
N ASP A 199 -47.24 16.77 42.80
CA ASP A 199 -47.89 17.98 43.28
C ASP A 199 -49.05 18.44 42.39
N SER A 200 -49.94 19.20 43.01
CA SER A 200 -51.36 19.29 42.65
C SER A 200 -51.76 20.56 41.88
N SER A 201 -52.89 20.50 41.16
CA SER A 201 -53.78 21.61 40.75
C SER A 201 -53.15 22.98 40.41
N ASP A 202 -53.34 23.53 39.21
CA ASP A 202 -54.67 24.06 38.83
C ASP A 202 -54.80 24.27 37.29
N GLY A 203 -55.97 24.72 36.84
CA GLY A 203 -56.35 24.69 35.41
C GLY A 203 -56.09 25.95 34.55
N SER A 204 -56.76 25.91 33.38
CA SER A 204 -56.98 26.97 32.37
C SER A 204 -56.01 27.06 31.17
N CYS A 205 -56.61 27.38 30.02
CA CYS A 205 -55.98 27.56 28.71
C CYS A 205 -55.40 28.98 28.58
N ILE A 206 -54.52 29.23 27.61
CA ILE A 206 -54.58 30.40 26.70
C ILE A 206 -53.58 30.26 25.52
N ASP A 207 -53.89 31.02 24.47
CA ASP A 207 -53.39 31.03 23.10
C ASP A 207 -51.88 31.23 22.82
N SER A 208 -51.58 30.95 21.55
CA SER A 208 -50.45 31.34 20.71
C SER A 208 -49.70 32.64 21.02
N LEU A 209 -48.39 32.63 20.75
CA LEU A 209 -47.67 33.78 20.18
C LEU A 209 -46.38 33.35 19.46
N ASP A 210 -46.24 33.74 18.20
CA ASP A 210 -44.93 33.84 17.54
C ASP A 210 -44.06 34.88 18.27
N HIS A 211 -42.75 34.68 18.32
CA HIS A 211 -41.79 35.75 17.98
C HIS A 211 -40.35 35.22 17.80
N HIS A 212 -39.71 35.62 16.69
CA HIS A 212 -38.26 35.54 16.53
C HIS A 212 -37.55 36.43 17.57
N THR A 213 -36.62 35.88 18.34
CA THR A 213 -35.36 36.56 18.70
C THR A 213 -34.29 35.52 19.02
N GLY A 214 -33.04 35.81 18.68
CA GLY A 214 -31.91 34.93 18.98
C GLY A 214 -31.60 34.91 20.47
N GLY A 215 -31.73 33.74 21.09
CA GLY A 215 -31.29 33.46 22.45
C GLY A 215 -30.62 32.09 22.50
N ARG A 216 -29.51 31.97 23.23
CA ARG A 216 -28.83 30.69 23.46
C ARG A 216 -29.79 29.75 24.20
N PHE A 217 -30.40 28.81 23.50
CA PHE A 217 -30.95 27.64 24.18
C PHE A 217 -29.79 26.88 24.82
N PHE A 218 -29.85 26.73 26.15
CA PHE A 218 -29.00 25.79 26.85
C PHE A 218 -29.24 24.41 26.25
N ALA A 219 -28.15 23.70 25.94
CA ALA A 219 -28.22 22.32 25.51
C ALA A 219 -28.72 21.44 26.66
N ALA A 220 -30.04 21.32 26.80
CA ALA A 220 -30.65 20.21 27.51
C ALA A 220 -30.26 18.91 26.78
N ASP A 221 -29.78 17.92 27.51
CA ASP A 221 -29.15 16.71 26.97
C ASP A 221 -30.04 16.02 25.91
N VAL A 222 -29.69 16.17 24.63
CA VAL A 222 -30.37 15.47 23.53
C VAL A 222 -30.02 13.98 23.60
N ARG A 223 -30.91 13.20 24.21
CA ARG A 223 -30.73 11.77 24.43
C ARG A 223 -31.66 10.95 23.53
N PRO A 224 -31.13 10.05 22.68
CA PRO A 224 -31.97 9.12 21.94
C PRO A 224 -32.62 8.10 22.87
N GLY A 225 -33.95 8.06 22.86
CA GLY A 225 -34.75 7.22 23.75
C GLY A 225 -35.23 5.95 23.06
N ILE A 226 -34.89 4.78 23.61
CA ILE A 226 -35.41 3.49 23.14
C ILE A 226 -36.76 3.23 23.80
N VAL A 227 -37.87 3.40 23.06
CA VAL A 227 -39.23 3.38 23.62
C VAL A 227 -39.73 1.96 23.93
N HIS A 228 -39.15 0.93 23.29
CA HIS A 228 -39.46 -0.47 23.62
C HIS A 228 -38.22 -1.36 23.53
N ARG A 229 -38.15 -2.43 24.34
CA ARG A 229 -36.97 -3.31 24.39
C ARG A 229 -37.18 -4.61 23.60
N LEU A 230 -36.12 -5.06 22.93
CA LEU A 230 -36.01 -6.42 22.38
C LEU A 230 -34.95 -7.20 23.16
N ASP A 231 -35.24 -8.46 23.49
CA ASP A 231 -34.30 -9.36 24.17
C ASP A 231 -33.00 -9.54 23.37
N LYS A 232 -31.89 -9.82 24.08
CA LYS A 232 -30.58 -10.11 23.46
C LYS A 232 -30.68 -11.19 22.36
N GLY A 233 -31.51 -12.23 22.54
CA GLY A 233 -31.68 -13.31 21.56
C GLY A 233 -32.62 -13.01 20.40
N THR A 234 -33.32 -11.88 20.40
CA THR A 234 -34.41 -11.58 19.45
C THR A 234 -33.93 -10.56 18.42
N SER A 235 -34.17 -10.85 17.14
CA SER A 235 -34.04 -9.90 16.05
C SER A 235 -35.37 -9.22 15.75
N GLY A 236 -35.34 -7.96 15.32
CA GLY A 236 -36.55 -7.26 14.89
C GLY A 236 -36.40 -5.74 14.93
N LEU A 237 -37.46 -5.07 14.47
CA LEU A 237 -37.53 -3.61 14.46
C LEU A 237 -37.55 -3.04 15.88
N LEU A 238 -36.72 -2.04 16.12
CA LEU A 238 -36.70 -1.16 17.29
C LEU A 238 -37.03 0.25 16.84
N VAL A 239 -37.98 0.88 17.53
CA VAL A 239 -38.27 2.31 17.40
C VAL A 239 -37.46 3.08 18.44
N VAL A 240 -36.67 4.02 17.94
CA VAL A 240 -35.82 4.92 18.72
C VAL A 240 -36.29 6.35 18.45
N ALA A 241 -36.61 7.11 19.49
CA ALA A 241 -36.81 8.54 19.38
C ALA A 241 -35.44 9.24 19.33
N LYS A 242 -35.28 10.23 18.46
CA LYS A 242 -34.04 11.01 18.35
C LYS A 242 -33.89 12.05 19.46
N ASP A 243 -35.01 12.53 19.98
CA ASP A 243 -35.13 13.55 21.01
C ASP A 243 -36.14 13.16 22.12
N GLU A 244 -36.11 13.89 23.24
CA GLU A 244 -36.90 13.59 24.45
C GLU A 244 -38.41 13.86 24.28
N TYR A 245 -38.79 14.83 23.42
CA TYR A 245 -40.19 15.13 23.11
C TYR A 245 -40.82 13.97 22.32
N SER A 246 -40.12 13.52 21.27
CA SER A 246 -40.49 12.33 20.50
C SER A 246 -40.51 11.07 21.35
N HIS A 247 -39.57 10.93 22.30
CA HIS A 247 -39.54 9.79 23.23
C HIS A 247 -40.78 9.78 24.13
N SER A 248 -41.08 10.91 24.77
CA SER A 248 -42.22 11.09 25.66
C SER A 248 -43.54 10.86 24.92
N HIS A 249 -43.70 11.42 23.72
CA HIS A 249 -44.91 11.27 22.93
C HIS A 249 -45.12 9.83 22.43
N LEU A 250 -44.06 9.15 21.97
CA LEU A 250 -44.13 7.72 21.61
C LEU A 250 -44.43 6.85 22.83
N ALA A 251 -43.83 7.12 23.99
CA ALA A 251 -44.11 6.41 25.23
C ALA A 251 -45.60 6.54 25.62
N GLU A 252 -46.16 7.75 25.52
CA GLU A 252 -47.58 8.01 25.73
C GLU A 252 -48.48 7.24 24.73
N GLN A 253 -48.11 7.19 23.45
CA GLN A 253 -48.84 6.39 22.45
C GLN A 253 -48.78 4.88 22.71
N PHE A 254 -47.65 4.35 23.18
CA PHE A 254 -47.55 2.96 23.61
C PHE A 254 -48.36 2.68 24.89
N GLN A 255 -48.41 3.63 25.83
CA GLN A 255 -49.21 3.55 27.06
C GLN A 255 -50.73 3.62 26.77
N LYS A 256 -51.15 4.50 25.86
CA LYS A 256 -52.54 4.62 25.36
C LYS A 256 -52.92 3.50 24.37
N HIS A 257 -52.00 2.58 24.05
CA HIS A 257 -52.18 1.49 23.09
C HIS A 257 -52.66 1.91 21.68
N THR A 258 -52.36 3.13 21.24
CA THR A 258 -52.76 3.64 19.92
C THR A 258 -51.92 3.02 18.79
N VAL A 259 -50.70 2.56 19.10
CA VAL A 259 -49.79 1.89 18.16
C VAL A 259 -50.27 0.48 17.79
N LYS A 260 -50.77 0.30 16.56
CA LYS A 260 -51.17 -1.00 16.02
C LYS A 260 -49.97 -1.78 15.49
N ARG A 261 -49.78 -3.02 15.95
CA ARG A 261 -48.74 -3.95 15.45
C ARG A 261 -49.35 -4.98 14.51
N LEU A 262 -48.88 -5.00 13.26
CA LEU A 262 -49.28 -5.97 12.24
C LEU A 262 -48.19 -7.02 12.08
N TYR A 263 -48.58 -8.30 12.10
CA TYR A 263 -47.66 -9.44 11.95
C TYR A 263 -48.09 -10.30 10.76
N MET A 264 -47.25 -10.39 9.74
CA MET A 264 -47.38 -11.43 8.71
C MET A 264 -46.93 -12.77 9.31
N SER A 265 -47.79 -13.79 9.23
CA SER A 265 -47.47 -15.15 9.68
C SER A 265 -47.81 -16.16 8.59
N ILE A 266 -46.90 -17.13 8.39
CA ILE A 266 -47.13 -18.29 7.52
C ILE A 266 -47.60 -19.42 8.42
N SER A 267 -48.89 -19.75 8.34
CA SER A 267 -49.54 -20.80 9.14
C SER A 267 -49.86 -22.03 8.28
N CYS A 268 -49.88 -23.21 8.92
CA CYS A 268 -50.31 -24.45 8.27
C CYS A 268 -51.80 -24.65 8.55
N GLY A 269 -52.65 -24.34 7.56
CA GLY A 269 -54.11 -24.34 7.67
C GLY A 269 -54.73 -22.95 7.55
N VAL A 270 -56.06 -22.87 7.61
CA VAL A 270 -56.80 -21.59 7.63
C VAL A 270 -57.22 -21.31 9.08
N PRO A 271 -56.85 -20.18 9.70
CA PRO A 271 -57.37 -19.80 11.00
C PRO A 271 -58.90 -19.66 10.94
N SER A 272 -59.61 -20.31 11.84
CA SER A 272 -61.06 -20.16 11.99
C SER A 272 -61.39 -20.23 13.49
N PRO A 273 -62.06 -19.20 14.06
CA PRO A 273 -62.56 -17.97 13.42
C PRO A 273 -61.44 -17.01 12.93
N SER A 274 -61.81 -16.07 12.05
CA SER A 274 -60.92 -15.02 11.49
C SER A 274 -60.61 -13.89 12.47
N THR A 275 -61.29 -13.84 13.60
CA THR A 275 -61.00 -12.99 14.75
C THR A 275 -61.05 -13.85 16.01
N GLY A 276 -60.11 -13.65 16.93
CA GLY A 276 -60.04 -14.47 18.15
C GLY A 276 -59.26 -13.79 19.27
N CYS A 277 -59.40 -14.36 20.46
CA CYS A 277 -58.61 -13.98 21.63
C CYS A 277 -57.64 -15.11 21.94
N ILE A 278 -56.35 -14.79 22.12
CA ILE A 278 -55.41 -15.70 22.74
C ILE A 278 -55.56 -15.49 24.24
N ASP A 279 -56.30 -16.38 24.88
CA ASP A 279 -56.64 -16.32 26.32
C ASP A 279 -55.59 -16.99 27.23
N VAL A 280 -54.50 -17.50 26.63
CA VAL A 280 -53.38 -18.16 27.34
C VAL A 280 -52.14 -17.28 27.24
N PRO A 281 -51.44 -16.97 28.36
CA PRO A 281 -50.19 -16.22 28.34
C PRO A 281 -49.16 -16.86 27.39
N ILE A 282 -48.67 -16.11 26.40
CA ILE A 282 -47.62 -16.58 25.50
C ILE A 282 -46.27 -16.37 26.18
N GLY A 283 -45.52 -17.46 26.37
CA GLY A 283 -44.16 -17.43 26.91
C GLY A 283 -43.22 -18.35 26.14
N ARG A 284 -41.96 -18.44 26.58
CA ARG A 284 -40.97 -19.32 25.95
C ARG A 284 -41.25 -20.77 26.31
N ASP A 285 -41.09 -21.67 25.35
CA ASP A 285 -41.20 -23.12 25.55
C ASP A 285 -40.15 -23.58 26.60
N PRO A 286 -40.57 -24.28 27.67
CA PRO A 286 -39.67 -24.70 28.75
C PRO A 286 -38.48 -25.54 28.26
N ASN A 287 -38.69 -26.32 27.20
CA ASN A 287 -37.71 -27.25 26.63
C ASN A 287 -36.96 -26.63 25.43
N ASN A 288 -37.56 -25.67 24.72
CA ASN A 288 -36.93 -24.98 23.60
C ASN A 288 -37.07 -23.45 23.70
N ARG A 289 -36.12 -22.79 24.36
CA ARG A 289 -36.13 -21.34 24.65
C ARG A 289 -36.17 -20.40 23.43
N ILE A 290 -36.14 -20.91 22.20
CA ILE A 290 -36.29 -20.17 20.94
C ILE A 290 -37.77 -20.18 20.47
N ARG A 291 -38.56 -21.17 20.89
CA ARG A 291 -39.98 -21.31 20.54
C ARG A 291 -40.85 -20.59 21.57
N MET A 292 -41.96 -19.99 21.10
CA MET A 292 -43.01 -19.45 21.96
C MET A 292 -44.21 -20.41 21.99
N VAL A 293 -44.84 -20.58 23.16
CA VAL A 293 -46.00 -21.44 23.41
C VAL A 293 -46.95 -20.77 24.41
N GLY A 294 -48.23 -21.16 24.41
CA GLY A 294 -49.15 -20.80 25.49
C GLY A 294 -48.78 -21.53 26.78
N ILE A 295 -48.58 -20.81 27.87
CA ILE A 295 -48.28 -21.35 29.20
C ILE A 295 -49.58 -21.38 30.02
N PRO A 296 -50.12 -22.57 30.36
CA PRO A 296 -51.29 -22.67 31.23
C PRO A 296 -50.89 -22.43 32.70
N GLY A 297 -51.08 -21.21 33.21
CA GLY A 297 -50.79 -20.88 34.62
C GLY A 297 -51.05 -19.43 35.04
N SER A 298 -52.05 -19.24 35.88
CA SER A 298 -52.25 -18.14 36.86
C SER A 298 -51.65 -16.74 36.58
N SER A 299 -52.19 -15.99 35.62
CA SER A 299 -52.45 -14.54 35.79
C SER A 299 -53.48 -14.04 34.77
N SER A 300 -54.39 -13.16 35.21
CA SER A 300 -55.62 -12.80 34.48
C SER A 300 -55.47 -11.63 33.48
N ARG A 301 -54.25 -11.32 33.00
CA ARG A 301 -53.97 -10.12 32.18
C ARG A 301 -53.34 -10.37 30.80
N GLY A 302 -53.42 -11.59 30.27
CA GLY A 302 -52.86 -11.96 28.96
C GLY A 302 -53.89 -12.21 27.86
N LYS A 303 -54.76 -11.24 27.53
CA LYS A 303 -55.74 -11.38 26.42
C LYS A 303 -55.28 -10.66 25.16
N ALA A 304 -54.62 -11.37 24.25
CA ALA A 304 -54.21 -10.82 22.96
C ALA A 304 -55.30 -11.05 21.89
N ARG A 305 -55.99 -9.97 21.50
CA ARG A 305 -56.94 -10.01 20.38
C ARG A 305 -56.16 -10.05 19.05
N HIS A 306 -56.49 -11.00 18.19
CA HIS A 306 -55.99 -11.04 16.82
C HIS A 306 -57.16 -10.95 15.82
N ALA A 307 -56.90 -10.29 14.70
CA ALA A 307 -57.80 -10.23 13.56
C ALA A 307 -57.00 -10.53 12.29
N VAL A 308 -57.49 -11.46 11.49
CA VAL A 308 -56.91 -11.83 10.20
C VAL A 308 -57.33 -10.77 9.19
N SER A 309 -56.45 -9.80 8.93
CA SER A 309 -56.71 -8.68 8.00
C SER A 309 -56.82 -9.15 6.54
N SER A 310 -56.09 -10.20 6.18
CA SER A 310 -56.21 -10.90 4.90
C SER A 310 -55.74 -12.35 5.05
N ALA A 311 -56.34 -13.26 4.26
CA ALA A 311 -55.93 -14.66 4.20
C ALA A 311 -55.98 -15.15 2.75
N ALA A 312 -54.82 -15.44 2.17
CA ALA A 312 -54.70 -16.10 0.87
C ALA A 312 -54.47 -17.60 1.07
N ARG A 313 -55.25 -18.45 0.39
CA ARG A 313 -54.85 -19.86 0.21
C ARG A 313 -53.64 -19.90 -0.71
N ALA A 314 -52.61 -20.64 -0.34
CA ALA A 314 -51.38 -20.78 -1.11
C ALA A 314 -51.59 -21.60 -2.38
N HIS A 315 -52.19 -20.99 -3.40
CA HIS A 315 -52.01 -21.40 -4.79
C HIS A 315 -50.63 -20.94 -5.28
N SER A 316 -50.15 -21.51 -6.39
CA SER A 316 -48.80 -21.29 -6.95
C SER A 316 -48.37 -19.82 -7.08
N GLY A 317 -49.31 -18.91 -7.32
CA GLY A 317 -49.06 -17.46 -7.35
C GLY A 317 -48.41 -16.89 -6.08
N ALA A 318 -48.77 -17.37 -4.89
CA ALA A 318 -48.27 -16.85 -3.62
C ALA A 318 -46.75 -17.03 -3.45
N TYR A 319 -46.17 -18.12 -3.98
CA TYR A 319 -44.72 -18.32 -3.99
C TYR A 319 -44.02 -17.40 -5.00
N SER A 320 -44.66 -17.07 -6.13
CA SER A 320 -44.11 -16.11 -7.09
C SER A 320 -44.10 -14.69 -6.52
N GLU A 321 -45.16 -14.31 -5.80
CA GLU A 321 -45.27 -13.03 -5.12
C GLU A 321 -44.27 -12.91 -3.94
N LEU A 322 -44.08 -13.98 -3.16
CA LEU A 322 -43.08 -14.04 -2.09
C LEU A 322 -41.65 -13.87 -2.64
N LEU A 323 -41.29 -14.54 -3.75
CA LEU A 323 -39.98 -14.39 -4.38
C LEU A 323 -39.80 -13.00 -5.01
N SER A 324 -40.86 -12.43 -5.59
CA SER A 324 -40.88 -11.04 -6.07
C SER A 324 -40.64 -10.05 -4.93
N ASN A 325 -41.27 -10.22 -3.78
CA ASN A 325 -41.10 -9.31 -2.64
C ASN A 325 -39.71 -9.46 -1.99
N LEU A 326 -39.18 -10.69 -1.85
CA LEU A 326 -37.78 -10.92 -1.46
C LEU A 326 -36.78 -10.29 -2.45
N SER A 327 -37.15 -10.17 -3.73
CA SER A 327 -36.32 -9.53 -4.75
C SER A 327 -36.24 -8.00 -4.64
N LYS A 328 -37.25 -7.37 -4.00
CA LYS A 328 -37.39 -5.91 -3.87
C LYS A 328 -36.88 -5.37 -2.51
N ILE A 329 -37.00 -6.18 -1.44
CA ILE A 329 -36.84 -5.72 -0.05
C ILE A 329 -35.40 -5.94 0.48
N GLY A 330 -34.47 -6.44 -0.34
CA GLY A 330 -33.07 -6.65 0.08
C GLY A 330 -32.91 -7.86 1.00
N ALA A 331 -33.38 -9.04 0.56
CA ALA A 331 -33.41 -10.24 1.40
C ALA A 331 -32.03 -10.70 1.92
N SER A 332 -31.97 -11.05 3.19
CA SER A 332 -30.80 -11.66 3.82
C SER A 332 -30.58 -13.11 3.35
N LEU A 333 -29.32 -13.59 3.41
CA LEU A 333 -28.95 -14.96 3.02
C LEU A 333 -29.75 -16.04 3.77
N SER A 334 -30.15 -15.79 5.02
CA SER A 334 -30.99 -16.71 5.79
C SER A 334 -32.40 -16.81 5.23
N GLN A 335 -33.02 -15.68 4.84
CA GLN A 335 -34.34 -15.65 4.20
C GLN A 335 -34.31 -16.33 2.82
N ILE A 336 -33.27 -16.08 2.00
CA ILE A 336 -33.11 -16.75 0.69
C ILE A 336 -32.95 -18.27 0.87
N ARG A 337 -32.14 -18.71 1.86
CA ARG A 337 -31.98 -20.14 2.18
C ARG A 337 -33.25 -20.77 2.74
N GLN A 338 -34.05 -20.06 3.53
CA GLN A 338 -35.35 -20.52 4.02
C GLN A 338 -36.37 -20.68 2.89
N ALA A 339 -36.48 -19.70 1.99
CA ALA A 339 -37.35 -19.79 0.81
C ALA A 339 -36.93 -20.96 -0.10
N HIS A 340 -35.63 -21.13 -0.35
CA HIS A 340 -35.09 -22.27 -1.09
C HIS A 340 -35.42 -23.62 -0.42
N ALA A 341 -35.21 -23.75 0.89
CA ALA A 341 -35.53 -24.97 1.63
C ALA A 341 -37.04 -25.29 1.65
N GLN A 342 -37.91 -24.27 1.67
CA GLN A 342 -39.35 -24.46 1.55
C GLN A 342 -39.75 -24.96 0.16
N LEU A 343 -39.20 -24.40 -0.93
CA LEU A 343 -39.47 -24.84 -2.30
C LEU A 343 -39.01 -26.29 -2.56
N LEU A 344 -37.89 -26.70 -1.95
CA LEU A 344 -37.45 -28.10 -1.96
C LEU A 344 -38.43 -29.00 -1.19
N ARG A 345 -38.90 -28.56 -0.02
CA ARG A 345 -39.86 -29.33 0.81
C ARG A 345 -41.24 -29.46 0.17
N THR A 346 -41.69 -28.50 -0.62
CA THR A 346 -42.99 -28.53 -1.32
C THR A 346 -42.91 -29.16 -2.71
N GLY A 347 -41.72 -29.52 -3.21
CA GLY A 347 -41.52 -30.03 -4.56
C GLY A 347 -41.64 -28.98 -5.68
N LEU A 348 -41.91 -27.72 -5.34
CA LEU A 348 -42.05 -26.63 -6.32
C LEU A 348 -40.72 -26.22 -6.96
N PHE A 349 -39.58 -26.59 -6.37
CA PHE A 349 -38.25 -26.29 -6.89
C PHE A 349 -37.97 -26.92 -8.28
N GLU A 350 -38.61 -28.04 -8.61
CA GLU A 350 -38.46 -28.73 -9.90
C GLU A 350 -39.02 -27.92 -11.10
N LEU A 351 -39.81 -26.88 -10.84
CA LEU A 351 -40.32 -25.98 -11.88
C LEU A 351 -39.31 -24.85 -12.13
N SER A 352 -38.89 -24.68 -13.39
CA SER A 352 -37.87 -23.72 -13.83
C SER A 352 -38.10 -22.29 -13.35
N GLN A 353 -39.35 -21.84 -13.28
CA GLN A 353 -39.71 -20.50 -12.79
C GLN A 353 -39.22 -20.25 -11.35
N TYR A 354 -39.36 -21.21 -10.44
CA TYR A 354 -38.99 -21.01 -9.04
C TYR A 354 -37.49 -21.22 -8.80
N SER A 355 -36.87 -22.19 -9.47
CA SER A 355 -35.41 -22.41 -9.39
C SER A 355 -34.62 -21.24 -10.00
N ASN A 356 -35.04 -20.69 -11.15
CA ASN A 356 -34.41 -19.51 -11.74
C ASN A 356 -34.58 -18.25 -10.88
N ASN A 357 -35.73 -18.07 -10.21
CA ASN A 357 -35.93 -16.96 -9.28
C ASN A 357 -35.01 -17.06 -8.06
N ILE A 358 -34.85 -18.24 -7.47
CA ILE A 358 -33.90 -18.48 -6.37
C ILE A 358 -32.45 -18.26 -6.83
N LEU A 359 -32.09 -18.74 -8.03
CA LEU A 359 -30.77 -18.52 -8.63
C LEU A 359 -30.47 -17.02 -8.82
N SER A 360 -31.46 -16.25 -9.28
CA SER A 360 -31.39 -14.80 -9.44
C SER A 360 -31.21 -14.06 -8.10
N LEU A 361 -31.84 -14.55 -7.03
CA LEU A 361 -31.64 -14.01 -5.67
C LEU A 361 -30.21 -14.26 -5.18
N TYR A 362 -29.69 -15.50 -5.23
CA TYR A 362 -28.29 -15.76 -4.84
C TYR A 362 -27.28 -14.96 -5.69
N ALA A 363 -27.54 -14.82 -6.99
CA ALA A 363 -26.67 -14.08 -7.91
C ALA A 363 -26.65 -12.57 -7.64
N ARG A 364 -27.81 -11.94 -7.36
CA ARG A 364 -27.91 -10.50 -7.07
C ARG A 364 -27.27 -10.10 -5.74
N HIS A 365 -27.35 -10.96 -4.73
CA HIS A 365 -26.69 -10.75 -3.43
C HIS A 365 -25.22 -11.24 -3.39
N GLN A 366 -24.57 -11.38 -4.55
CA GLN A 366 -23.15 -11.75 -4.71
C GLN A 366 -22.74 -13.13 -4.13
N TYR A 367 -23.69 -14.00 -3.77
CA TYR A 367 -23.43 -15.37 -3.28
C TYR A 367 -23.15 -16.35 -4.43
N LEU A 368 -22.17 -16.01 -5.28
CA LEU A 368 -21.87 -16.70 -6.54
C LEU A 368 -21.45 -18.16 -6.37
N SER A 369 -20.86 -18.54 -5.23
CA SER A 369 -20.49 -19.93 -4.93
C SER A 369 -21.72 -20.82 -4.74
N ASP A 370 -22.68 -20.39 -3.93
CA ASP A 370 -23.93 -21.11 -3.71
C ASP A 370 -24.81 -21.11 -4.98
N ALA A 371 -24.84 -20.01 -5.74
CA ALA A 371 -25.53 -19.96 -7.03
C ALA A 371 -24.93 -20.95 -8.06
N LYS A 372 -23.59 -21.01 -8.19
CA LYS A 372 -22.90 -21.99 -9.06
C LYS A 372 -23.17 -23.45 -8.63
N ARG A 373 -23.31 -23.71 -7.32
CA ARG A 373 -23.71 -25.04 -6.81
C ARG A 373 -25.17 -25.36 -7.15
N LEU A 374 -26.06 -24.37 -7.04
CA LEU A 374 -27.48 -24.53 -7.36
C LEU A 374 -27.69 -24.87 -8.83
N LEU A 375 -27.06 -24.14 -9.76
CA LEU A 375 -27.12 -24.41 -11.19
C LEU A 375 -26.75 -25.87 -11.52
N ARG A 376 -25.68 -26.39 -10.89
CA ARG A 376 -25.20 -27.76 -11.07
C ARG A 376 -26.05 -28.84 -10.41
N SER A 377 -26.99 -28.45 -9.53
CA SER A 377 -27.99 -29.35 -8.96
C SER A 377 -29.29 -29.40 -9.76
N LEU A 378 -29.48 -28.53 -10.76
CA LEU A 378 -30.61 -28.61 -11.67
C LEU A 378 -30.43 -29.78 -12.64
N LEU A 379 -31.46 -30.60 -12.81
CA LEU A 379 -31.48 -31.74 -13.73
C LEU A 379 -31.36 -31.29 -15.20
N THR A 380 -32.01 -30.17 -15.54
CA THR A 380 -31.98 -29.55 -16.87
C THR A 380 -31.93 -28.02 -16.74
N PRO A 381 -30.75 -27.41 -16.52
CA PRO A 381 -30.62 -25.96 -16.47
C PRO A 381 -30.93 -25.34 -17.84
N ASP A 382 -31.86 -24.40 -17.88
CA ASP A 382 -32.30 -23.70 -19.10
C ASP A 382 -31.40 -22.47 -19.42
N SER A 383 -31.67 -21.81 -20.56
CA SER A 383 -30.89 -20.63 -20.95
C SER A 383 -30.96 -19.52 -19.90
N ALA A 384 -32.12 -19.28 -19.31
CA ALA A 384 -32.31 -18.23 -18.31
C ALA A 384 -31.47 -18.47 -17.03
N ALA A 385 -31.36 -19.72 -16.58
CA ALA A 385 -30.52 -20.13 -15.46
C ALA A 385 -29.05 -19.70 -15.68
N PHE A 386 -28.49 -20.03 -16.84
CA PHE A 386 -27.13 -19.64 -17.20
C PHE A 386 -26.98 -18.13 -17.41
N THR A 387 -27.92 -17.48 -18.11
CA THR A 387 -27.87 -16.03 -18.41
C THR A 387 -27.79 -15.19 -17.13
N VAL A 388 -28.59 -15.53 -16.12
CA VAL A 388 -28.56 -14.89 -14.79
C VAL A 388 -27.16 -14.95 -14.17
N LEU A 389 -26.52 -16.13 -14.17
CA LEU A 389 -25.21 -16.33 -13.56
C LEU A 389 -24.06 -15.73 -14.36
N ILE A 390 -24.07 -15.87 -15.69
CA ILE A 390 -23.08 -15.29 -16.59
C ILE A 390 -23.09 -13.76 -16.46
N THR A 391 -24.27 -13.15 -16.44
CA THR A 391 -24.43 -11.70 -16.27
C THR A 391 -23.95 -11.24 -14.88
N ALA A 392 -24.26 -11.99 -13.82
CA ALA A 392 -23.83 -11.66 -12.46
C ALA A 392 -22.30 -11.77 -12.28
N CYS A 393 -21.67 -12.86 -12.76
CA CYS A 393 -20.21 -13.02 -12.74
C CYS A 393 -19.48 -11.97 -13.60
N SER A 394 -20.09 -11.56 -14.73
CA SER A 394 -19.55 -10.50 -15.58
C SER A 394 -19.62 -9.11 -14.91
N LYS A 395 -20.68 -8.84 -14.12
CA LYS A 395 -20.79 -7.62 -13.30
C LYS A 395 -19.86 -7.63 -12.07
N SER A 396 -19.60 -8.79 -11.46
CA SER A 396 -18.72 -8.92 -10.29
C SER A 396 -17.22 -9.00 -10.62
N SER A 397 -16.82 -8.68 -11.86
CA SER A 397 -15.44 -8.78 -12.36
C SER A 397 -14.78 -10.17 -12.29
N ASP A 398 -15.54 -11.26 -12.06
CA ASP A 398 -15.05 -12.64 -12.13
C ASP A 398 -15.09 -13.15 -13.59
N LEU A 399 -14.27 -12.53 -14.42
CA LEU A 399 -14.24 -12.76 -15.87
C LEU A 399 -13.83 -14.20 -16.21
N LYS A 400 -12.98 -14.83 -15.37
CA LYS A 400 -12.51 -16.19 -15.57
C LYS A 400 -13.62 -17.21 -15.32
N SER A 401 -14.40 -17.07 -14.24
CA SER A 401 -15.59 -17.92 -14.07
C SER A 401 -16.65 -17.66 -15.12
N THR A 402 -16.77 -16.43 -15.62
CA THR A 402 -17.71 -16.09 -16.69
C THR A 402 -17.46 -16.94 -17.94
N LEU A 403 -16.22 -17.04 -18.42
CA LEU A 403 -15.88 -17.92 -19.56
C LEU A 403 -16.04 -19.41 -19.26
N ILE A 404 -15.81 -19.85 -18.01
CA ILE A 404 -16.04 -21.25 -17.60
C ILE A 404 -17.54 -21.60 -17.67
N LEU A 405 -18.41 -20.74 -17.15
CA LEU A 405 -19.87 -20.91 -17.21
C LEU A 405 -20.39 -20.89 -18.65
N VAL A 406 -19.84 -20.04 -19.52
CA VAL A 406 -20.14 -20.04 -20.95
C VAL A 406 -19.73 -21.36 -21.62
N SER A 407 -18.61 -21.97 -21.21
CA SER A 407 -18.22 -23.30 -21.70
C SER A 407 -19.14 -24.44 -21.19
N GLU A 408 -19.75 -24.26 -20.02
CA GLU A 408 -20.72 -25.20 -19.42
C GLU A 408 -22.07 -25.08 -20.17
N PHE A 409 -22.54 -23.86 -20.42
CA PHE A 409 -23.71 -23.52 -21.25
C PHE A 409 -23.62 -24.09 -22.68
N LEU A 410 -22.51 -23.85 -23.39
CA LEU A 410 -22.32 -24.36 -24.75
C LEU A 410 -22.25 -25.90 -24.81
N ARG A 411 -21.68 -26.55 -23.78
CA ARG A 411 -21.67 -28.02 -23.68
C ARG A 411 -23.05 -28.62 -23.42
N SER A 412 -23.95 -27.87 -22.81
CA SER A 412 -25.36 -28.24 -22.64
C SER A 412 -26.19 -28.11 -23.92
N GLY A 413 -25.58 -27.72 -25.05
CA GLY A 413 -26.26 -27.59 -26.35
C GLY A 413 -27.04 -26.28 -26.51
N LEU A 414 -26.88 -25.33 -25.59
CA LEU A 414 -27.56 -24.04 -25.62
C LEU A 414 -26.78 -23.02 -26.47
N THR A 415 -27.51 -22.17 -27.22
CA THR A 415 -26.95 -21.13 -28.09
C THR A 415 -27.00 -19.75 -27.42
N PRO A 416 -25.92 -18.95 -27.43
CA PRO A 416 -25.95 -17.62 -26.83
C PRO A 416 -26.98 -16.70 -27.49
N ASP A 417 -27.72 -15.97 -26.67
CA ASP A 417 -28.69 -14.95 -27.09
C ASP A 417 -28.11 -13.53 -26.95
N VAL A 418 -28.93 -12.52 -27.26
CA VAL A 418 -28.59 -11.09 -27.19
C VAL A 418 -28.21 -10.63 -25.77
N TYR A 419 -28.64 -11.33 -24.72
CA TYR A 419 -28.34 -10.98 -23.33
C TYR A 419 -27.03 -11.62 -22.83
N VAL A 420 -26.74 -12.84 -23.29
CA VAL A 420 -25.50 -13.57 -22.94
C VAL A 420 -24.30 -13.00 -23.69
N LEU A 421 -24.46 -12.64 -24.97
CA LEU A 421 -23.32 -12.33 -25.85
C LEU A 421 -22.51 -11.08 -25.42
N PRO A 422 -23.10 -9.95 -24.99
CA PRO A 422 -22.36 -8.82 -24.41
C PRO A 422 -21.54 -9.21 -23.17
N SER A 423 -22.05 -10.12 -22.34
CA SER A 423 -21.33 -10.62 -21.16
C SER A 423 -20.12 -11.49 -21.54
N ILE A 424 -20.23 -12.29 -22.61
CA ILE A 424 -19.09 -13.03 -23.21
C ILE A 424 -18.04 -12.05 -23.76
N ILE A 425 -18.48 -11.06 -24.53
CA ILE A 425 -17.60 -10.07 -25.17
C ILE A 425 -16.85 -9.26 -24.10
N ARG A 426 -17.54 -8.82 -23.03
CA ARG A 426 -16.94 -8.14 -21.87
C ARG A 426 -15.90 -9.01 -21.15
N ALA A 427 -16.19 -10.29 -20.92
CA ALA A 427 -15.23 -11.21 -20.32
C ALA A 427 -14.00 -11.42 -21.21
N CYS A 428 -14.19 -11.53 -22.53
CA CYS A 428 -13.08 -11.59 -23.49
C CYS A 428 -12.25 -10.31 -23.51
N ALA A 429 -12.88 -9.14 -23.41
CA ALA A 429 -12.23 -7.84 -23.39
C ALA A 429 -11.35 -7.63 -22.15
N GLY A 430 -11.84 -7.99 -20.95
CA GLY A 430 -11.07 -7.85 -19.72
C GLY A 430 -10.01 -8.93 -19.49
N LEU A 431 -10.14 -10.10 -20.13
CA LEU A 431 -9.11 -11.15 -20.14
C LEU A 431 -8.15 -11.07 -21.36
N PHE A 432 -8.31 -10.07 -22.23
CA PHE A 432 -7.56 -9.92 -23.49
C PHE A 432 -7.62 -11.19 -24.38
N ALA A 433 -8.73 -11.94 -24.31
CA ALA A 433 -8.93 -13.24 -24.95
C ALA A 433 -9.29 -13.09 -26.45
N PHE A 434 -8.40 -12.48 -27.22
CA PHE A 434 -8.64 -12.02 -28.60
C PHE A 434 -9.23 -13.09 -29.55
N LYS A 435 -8.74 -14.34 -29.46
CA LYS A 435 -9.25 -15.45 -30.28
C LYS A 435 -10.72 -15.77 -29.99
N ILE A 436 -11.09 -15.82 -28.71
CA ILE A 436 -12.45 -16.15 -28.26
C ILE A 436 -13.41 -15.00 -28.58
N GLY A 437 -12.99 -13.74 -28.37
CA GLY A 437 -13.81 -12.59 -28.75
C GLY A 437 -14.02 -12.45 -30.25
N LYS A 438 -13.03 -12.81 -31.10
CA LYS A 438 -13.23 -12.94 -32.55
C LYS A 438 -14.21 -14.06 -32.93
N GLN A 439 -14.24 -15.17 -32.19
CA GLN A 439 -15.25 -16.23 -32.38
C GLN A 439 -16.65 -15.75 -31.97
N ALA A 440 -16.77 -15.00 -30.87
CA ALA A 440 -18.04 -14.39 -30.46
C ALA A 440 -18.57 -13.37 -31.48
N HIS A 441 -17.70 -12.56 -32.08
CA HIS A 441 -18.05 -11.66 -33.19
C HIS A 441 -18.44 -12.44 -34.47
N GLY A 442 -17.72 -13.51 -34.81
CA GLY A 442 -18.13 -14.39 -35.91
C GLY A 442 -19.52 -15.01 -35.69
N PHE A 443 -19.81 -15.41 -34.44
CA PHE A 443 -21.12 -15.92 -34.05
C PHE A 443 -22.22 -14.85 -34.13
N SER A 444 -21.99 -13.62 -33.66
CA SER A 444 -22.99 -12.55 -33.79
C SER A 444 -23.36 -12.28 -35.24
N ILE A 445 -22.39 -12.31 -36.17
CA ILE A 445 -22.63 -12.14 -37.62
C ILE A 445 -23.52 -13.28 -38.14
N VAL A 446 -23.13 -14.53 -37.89
CA VAL A 446 -23.85 -15.72 -38.41
C VAL A 446 -25.26 -15.85 -37.83
N SER A 447 -25.46 -15.44 -36.58
CA SER A 447 -26.77 -15.49 -35.91
C SER A 447 -27.64 -14.25 -36.15
N GLY A 448 -27.18 -13.26 -36.93
CA GLY A 448 -27.95 -12.04 -37.24
C GLY A 448 -28.03 -11.02 -36.10
N PHE A 449 -27.33 -11.24 -34.99
CA PHE A 449 -27.34 -10.36 -33.80
C PHE A 449 -26.43 -9.12 -33.93
N VAL A 450 -25.79 -8.89 -35.08
CA VAL A 450 -24.93 -7.70 -35.31
C VAL A 450 -25.72 -6.41 -35.45
N LEU A 451 -27.02 -6.45 -35.73
CA LEU A 451 -27.87 -5.26 -35.76
C LEU A 451 -28.31 -4.78 -34.37
N ASP A 452 -27.84 -5.42 -33.28
CA ASP A 452 -28.12 -4.99 -31.90
C ASP A 452 -27.07 -3.96 -31.43
N PRO A 453 -27.47 -2.72 -31.09
CA PRO A 453 -26.52 -1.67 -30.71
C PRO A 453 -25.68 -1.99 -29.46
N PHE A 454 -26.21 -2.79 -28.52
CA PHE A 454 -25.47 -3.15 -27.30
C PHE A 454 -24.37 -4.18 -27.59
N ILE A 455 -24.61 -5.10 -28.53
CA ILE A 455 -23.58 -6.03 -29.04
C ILE A 455 -22.50 -5.27 -29.80
N GLU A 456 -22.86 -4.37 -30.73
CA GLU A 456 -21.86 -3.61 -31.49
C GLU A 456 -21.01 -2.68 -30.61
N SER A 457 -21.64 -1.93 -29.70
CA SER A 457 -20.92 -1.09 -28.72
C SER A 457 -19.98 -1.95 -27.83
N SER A 458 -20.44 -3.14 -27.41
CA SER A 458 -19.58 -4.11 -26.70
C SER A 458 -18.42 -4.64 -27.54
N LEU A 459 -18.62 -4.88 -28.85
CA LEU A 459 -17.59 -5.32 -29.79
C LEU A 459 -16.54 -4.23 -30.04
N VAL A 460 -16.96 -2.97 -30.18
CA VAL A 460 -16.04 -1.81 -30.23
C VAL A 460 -15.17 -1.82 -28.97
N HIS A 461 -15.76 -1.86 -27.78
CA HIS A 461 -15.02 -1.94 -26.51
C HIS A 461 -14.05 -3.13 -26.44
N PHE A 462 -14.45 -4.31 -26.92
CA PHE A 462 -13.58 -5.50 -26.96
C PHE A 462 -12.34 -5.30 -27.84
N TYR A 463 -12.52 -4.83 -29.08
CA TYR A 463 -11.40 -4.60 -29.98
C TYR A 463 -10.45 -3.52 -29.45
N LEU A 464 -11.00 -2.44 -28.87
CA LEU A 464 -10.20 -1.38 -28.24
C LEU A 464 -9.44 -1.82 -26.99
N LYS A 465 -10.03 -2.68 -26.15
CA LYS A 465 -9.33 -3.32 -25.01
C LYS A 465 -8.22 -4.24 -25.49
N CYS A 466 -8.41 -4.95 -26.59
CA CYS A 466 -7.40 -5.84 -27.18
C CYS A 466 -6.34 -5.12 -28.04
N GLY A 467 -6.35 -3.78 -28.12
CA GLY A 467 -5.40 -2.99 -28.91
C GLY A 467 -5.64 -2.97 -30.42
N GLU A 468 -6.71 -3.60 -30.90
CA GLU A 468 -7.01 -3.81 -32.33
C GLU A 468 -7.89 -2.66 -32.87
N LEU A 469 -7.29 -1.48 -33.01
CA LEU A 469 -7.99 -0.25 -33.43
C LEU A 469 -8.65 -0.37 -34.82
N ALA A 470 -8.06 -1.13 -35.75
CA ALA A 470 -8.63 -1.31 -37.08
C ALA A 470 -9.90 -2.19 -37.06
N GLY A 471 -9.94 -3.23 -36.22
CA GLY A 471 -11.15 -4.00 -35.94
C GLY A 471 -12.25 -3.15 -35.31
N ALA A 472 -11.93 -2.39 -34.25
CA ALA A 472 -12.88 -1.49 -33.58
C ALA A 472 -13.49 -0.46 -34.56
N ARG A 473 -12.64 0.15 -35.40
CA ARG A 473 -13.06 1.12 -36.41
C ARG A 473 -14.02 0.53 -37.44
N LYS A 474 -13.82 -0.73 -37.85
CA LYS A 474 -14.71 -1.41 -38.80
C LYS A 474 -16.10 -1.61 -38.20
N VAL A 475 -16.19 -2.12 -36.97
CA VAL A 475 -17.47 -2.28 -36.25
C VAL A 475 -18.12 -0.91 -36.05
N PHE A 476 -17.38 0.07 -35.54
CA PHE A 476 -17.92 1.40 -35.29
C PHE A 476 -18.55 2.06 -36.52
N TYR A 477 -17.95 1.92 -37.71
CA TYR A 477 -18.53 2.47 -38.94
C TYR A 477 -19.64 1.61 -39.56
N SER A 478 -19.79 0.34 -39.16
CA SER A 478 -20.95 -0.50 -39.57
C SER A 478 -22.19 -0.29 -38.71
N MET A 479 -22.06 0.28 -37.51
CA MET A 479 -23.19 0.56 -36.61
C MET A 479 -24.22 1.48 -37.26
N ASP A 480 -25.49 1.07 -37.29
CA ASP A 480 -26.58 1.94 -37.74
C ASP A 480 -26.83 3.07 -36.72
N GLU A 481 -27.04 2.70 -35.45
CA GLU A 481 -27.15 3.64 -34.33
C GLU A 481 -25.87 3.69 -33.49
N LYS A 482 -25.27 4.88 -33.35
CA LYS A 482 -24.03 5.10 -32.59
C LYS A 482 -24.31 5.85 -31.30
N ASP A 483 -24.08 5.21 -30.15
CA ASP A 483 -24.20 5.82 -28.83
C ASP A 483 -22.98 6.70 -28.46
N ILE A 484 -23.17 7.65 -27.53
CA ILE A 484 -22.06 8.48 -27.02
C ILE A 484 -20.90 7.65 -26.44
N VAL A 485 -21.21 6.45 -25.93
CA VAL A 485 -20.24 5.55 -25.31
C VAL A 485 -19.23 5.02 -26.35
N SER A 486 -19.71 4.54 -27.50
CA SER A 486 -18.85 4.08 -28.60
C SER A 486 -18.04 5.23 -29.24
N TRP A 487 -18.65 6.40 -29.44
CA TRP A 487 -17.95 7.63 -29.87
C TRP A 487 -16.79 7.98 -28.94
N SER A 488 -17.05 8.00 -27.63
CA SER A 488 -16.07 8.36 -26.61
C SER A 488 -14.97 7.30 -26.46
N ALA A 489 -15.33 6.02 -26.49
CA ALA A 489 -14.39 4.90 -26.41
C ALA A 489 -13.40 4.92 -27.58
N LEU A 490 -13.88 5.14 -28.80
CA LEU A 490 -13.04 5.18 -29.99
C LEU A 490 -12.16 6.45 -30.03
N SER A 491 -12.70 7.62 -29.64
CA SER A 491 -11.94 8.87 -29.55
C SER A 491 -10.79 8.75 -28.54
N ALA A 492 -11.07 8.25 -27.33
CA ALA A 492 -10.07 7.99 -26.29
C ALA A 492 -9.05 6.91 -26.70
N ALA A 493 -9.38 6.02 -27.64
CA ALA A 493 -8.43 5.05 -28.17
C ALA A 493 -7.48 5.63 -29.23
N TYR A 494 -7.96 6.54 -30.09
CA TYR A 494 -7.06 7.33 -30.94
C TYR A 494 -6.13 8.21 -30.09
N ALA A 495 -6.66 8.85 -29.04
CA ALA A 495 -5.87 9.64 -28.09
C ALA A 495 -4.76 8.79 -27.43
N ARG A 496 -5.09 7.61 -26.88
CA ARG A 496 -4.10 6.66 -26.33
C ARG A 496 -3.05 6.16 -27.33
N LYS A 497 -3.32 6.23 -28.64
CA LYS A 497 -2.37 5.88 -29.70
C LYS A 497 -1.48 7.06 -30.13
N GLY A 498 -1.77 8.29 -29.69
CA GLY A 498 -1.11 9.52 -30.14
C GLY A 498 -1.64 10.07 -31.48
N ASP A 499 -2.77 9.56 -31.98
CA ASP A 499 -3.39 10.06 -33.22
C ASP A 499 -4.30 11.25 -32.90
N VAL A 500 -3.66 12.40 -32.64
CA VAL A 500 -4.32 13.65 -32.21
C VAL A 500 -5.39 14.11 -33.19
N LEU A 501 -5.10 14.03 -34.49
CA LEU A 501 -6.00 14.52 -35.54
C LEU A 501 -7.30 13.71 -35.57
N ASN A 502 -7.21 12.38 -35.63
CA ASN A 502 -8.41 11.54 -35.67
C ASN A 502 -9.15 11.53 -34.32
N ALA A 503 -8.42 11.59 -33.19
CA ALA A 503 -9.02 11.70 -31.86
C ALA A 503 -9.90 12.95 -31.74
N LYS A 504 -9.35 14.14 -32.03
CA LYS A 504 -10.10 15.41 -31.95
C LYS A 504 -11.22 15.48 -32.98
N LYS A 505 -10.97 15.04 -34.23
CA LYS A 505 -11.99 15.01 -35.29
C LYS A 505 -13.20 14.17 -34.89
N LEU A 506 -12.97 12.95 -34.40
CA LEU A 506 -14.03 12.04 -33.99
C LEU A 506 -14.79 12.62 -32.78
N PHE A 507 -14.06 13.13 -31.79
CA PHE A 507 -14.62 13.72 -30.58
C PHE A 507 -15.56 14.90 -30.85
N PHE A 508 -15.18 15.85 -31.72
CA PHE A 508 -16.06 16.99 -32.03
C PHE A 508 -17.18 16.66 -33.02
N SER A 509 -17.01 15.62 -33.85
CA SER A 509 -18.06 15.21 -34.81
C SER A 509 -19.33 14.67 -34.15
N VAL A 510 -19.26 14.21 -32.88
CA VAL A 510 -20.40 13.68 -32.11
C VAL A 510 -21.56 14.69 -32.00
N ARG A 511 -21.25 15.99 -31.94
CA ARG A 511 -22.22 17.09 -31.94
C ARG A 511 -23.06 17.17 -33.21
N GLY A 512 -22.47 16.82 -34.36
CA GLY A 512 -23.17 16.77 -35.65
C GLY A 512 -24.25 15.68 -35.73
N PHE A 513 -24.26 14.74 -34.78
CA PHE A 513 -25.26 13.66 -34.67
C PHE A 513 -26.22 13.87 -33.48
N GLY A 514 -26.28 15.07 -32.90
CA GLY A 514 -27.22 15.41 -31.81
C GLY A 514 -26.78 14.98 -30.41
N PHE A 515 -25.52 14.59 -30.22
CA PHE A 515 -24.96 14.18 -28.94
C PHE A 515 -23.91 15.19 -28.43
N GLU A 516 -23.96 15.60 -27.16
CA GLU A 516 -22.93 16.42 -26.53
C GLU A 516 -21.92 15.57 -25.73
N PRO A 517 -20.59 15.80 -25.85
CA PRO A 517 -19.59 15.08 -25.04
C PRO A 517 -19.84 15.25 -23.54
N ASN A 518 -19.85 14.14 -22.80
CA ASN A 518 -20.05 14.15 -21.35
C ASN A 518 -18.72 14.10 -20.58
N ALA A 519 -18.76 14.16 -19.24
CA ALA A 519 -17.55 14.11 -18.41
C ALA A 519 -16.67 12.88 -18.69
N VAL A 520 -17.27 11.70 -18.92
CA VAL A 520 -16.53 10.47 -19.28
C VAL A 520 -15.81 10.63 -20.63
N SER A 521 -16.43 11.31 -21.59
CA SER A 521 -15.84 11.65 -22.89
C SER A 521 -14.59 12.52 -22.74
N TRP A 522 -14.68 13.63 -22.00
CA TRP A 522 -13.57 14.54 -21.76
C TRP A 522 -12.43 13.87 -20.97
N ASN A 523 -12.77 13.17 -19.89
CA ASN A 523 -11.81 12.45 -19.04
C ASN A 523 -11.05 11.39 -19.85
N GLY A 524 -11.74 10.67 -20.75
CA GLY A 524 -11.13 9.69 -21.65
C GLY A 524 -10.14 10.31 -22.66
N MET A 525 -10.40 11.53 -23.13
CA MET A 525 -9.48 12.27 -24.02
C MET A 525 -8.24 12.77 -23.28
N ILE A 526 -8.41 13.43 -22.14
CA ILE A 526 -7.30 13.96 -21.32
C ILE A 526 -6.38 12.81 -20.87
N ALA A 527 -6.94 11.76 -20.26
CA ALA A 527 -6.18 10.59 -19.83
C ALA A 527 -5.55 9.83 -21.02
N GLY A 528 -6.22 9.82 -22.18
CA GLY A 528 -5.72 9.19 -23.39
C GLY A 528 -4.48 9.89 -23.94
N PHE A 529 -4.51 11.21 -24.06
CA PHE A 529 -3.37 11.99 -24.52
C PHE A 529 -2.17 11.89 -23.57
N ASN A 530 -2.40 11.89 -22.25
CA ASN A 530 -1.33 11.64 -21.26
C ASN A 530 -0.65 10.29 -21.44
N GLN A 531 -1.42 9.21 -21.63
CA GLN A 531 -0.85 7.87 -21.86
C GLN A 531 0.01 7.82 -23.13
N SER A 532 -0.33 8.62 -24.14
CA SER A 532 0.45 8.76 -25.38
C SER A 532 1.62 9.77 -25.30
N LYS A 533 1.83 10.43 -24.16
CA LYS A 533 2.79 11.54 -23.95
C LYS A 533 2.51 12.82 -24.76
N HIS A 534 1.29 12.98 -25.27
CA HIS A 534 0.82 14.21 -25.92
C HIS A 534 0.30 15.21 -24.87
N PHE A 535 1.16 15.62 -23.95
CA PHE A 535 0.77 16.40 -22.76
C PHE A 535 0.11 17.74 -23.10
N LEU A 536 0.59 18.43 -24.15
CA LEU A 536 0.00 19.68 -24.62
C LEU A 536 -1.46 19.48 -25.07
N ASP A 537 -1.75 18.40 -25.80
CA ASP A 537 -3.10 18.09 -26.24
C ASP A 537 -4.03 17.73 -25.06
N ALA A 538 -3.51 17.07 -24.02
CA ALA A 538 -4.27 16.80 -22.80
C ALA A 538 -4.68 18.09 -22.07
N VAL A 539 -3.74 19.04 -21.90
CA VAL A 539 -4.04 20.35 -21.27
C VAL A 539 -5.00 21.17 -22.14
N LEU A 540 -4.83 21.17 -23.46
CA LEU A 540 -5.75 21.86 -24.38
C LEU A 540 -7.18 21.28 -24.32
N MET A 541 -7.34 19.96 -24.16
CA MET A 541 -8.67 19.37 -23.95
C MET A 541 -9.28 19.76 -22.60
N PHE A 542 -8.49 19.84 -21.53
CA PHE A 542 -8.96 20.34 -20.23
C PHE A 542 -9.39 21.82 -20.30
N GLN A 543 -8.58 22.68 -20.93
CA GLN A 543 -8.92 24.08 -21.17
C GLN A 543 -10.19 24.22 -22.02
N GLN A 544 -10.33 23.41 -23.07
CA GLN A 544 -11.50 23.46 -23.95
C GLN A 544 -12.77 22.97 -23.26
N MET A 545 -12.70 21.90 -22.45
CA MET A 545 -13.79 21.44 -21.58
C MET A 545 -14.31 22.57 -20.68
N HIS A 546 -13.39 23.28 -20.00
CA HIS A 546 -13.73 24.43 -19.16
C HIS A 546 -14.35 25.59 -19.98
N SER A 547 -13.82 25.87 -21.18
CA SER A 547 -14.38 26.91 -22.07
C SER A 547 -15.81 26.58 -22.58
N CYS A 548 -16.17 25.30 -22.63
CA CYS A 548 -17.53 24.84 -22.95
C CYS A 548 -18.48 24.85 -21.74
N GLY A 549 -18.06 25.36 -20.57
CA GLY A 549 -18.91 25.48 -19.38
C GLY A 549 -19.16 24.16 -18.63
N PHE A 550 -18.43 23.09 -18.94
CA PHE A 550 -18.52 21.85 -18.18
C PHE A 550 -17.88 22.03 -16.79
N PRO A 551 -18.56 21.62 -15.70
CA PRO A 551 -17.98 21.71 -14.36
C PRO A 551 -16.76 20.80 -14.26
N SER A 552 -15.67 21.34 -13.71
CA SER A 552 -14.50 20.54 -13.35
C SER A 552 -14.89 19.55 -12.23
N ASP A 553 -14.35 18.34 -12.31
CA ASP A 553 -14.50 17.30 -11.30
C ASP A 553 -13.09 16.87 -10.84
N GLY A 554 -12.98 16.18 -9.71
CA GLY A 554 -11.67 15.78 -9.19
C GLY A 554 -10.89 14.85 -10.13
N ILE A 555 -11.58 14.15 -11.05
CA ILE A 555 -10.97 13.23 -12.02
C ILE A 555 -10.33 14.00 -13.18
N ASN A 556 -10.98 15.04 -13.74
CA ASN A 556 -10.39 15.84 -14.81
C ASN A 556 -9.21 16.69 -14.31
N ILE A 557 -9.28 17.26 -13.12
CA ILE A 557 -8.17 18.04 -12.54
C ILE A 557 -6.97 17.13 -12.23
N SER A 558 -7.17 16.02 -11.51
CA SER A 558 -6.09 15.06 -11.21
C SER A 558 -5.54 14.38 -12.47
N SER A 559 -6.33 14.28 -13.55
CA SER A 559 -5.83 13.84 -14.86
C SER A 559 -5.05 14.94 -15.61
N ALA A 560 -5.39 16.21 -15.45
CA ALA A 560 -4.70 17.32 -16.14
C ALA A 560 -3.36 17.69 -15.50
N LEU A 561 -3.24 17.63 -14.17
CA LEU A 561 -2.02 18.02 -13.43
C LEU A 561 -0.75 17.26 -13.85
N PRO A 562 -0.76 15.92 -14.07
CA PRO A 562 0.38 15.20 -14.63
C PRO A 562 0.84 15.75 -15.98
N ALA A 563 -0.09 16.13 -16.87
CA ALA A 563 0.22 16.72 -18.17
C ALA A 563 0.96 18.06 -18.02
N VAL A 564 0.49 18.90 -17.10
CA VAL A 564 1.12 20.18 -16.78
C VAL A 564 2.52 19.98 -16.19
N SER A 565 2.69 18.96 -15.35
CA SER A 565 3.99 18.61 -14.76
C SER A 565 5.00 18.15 -15.80
N ASP A 566 4.60 17.31 -16.76
CA ASP A 566 5.48 16.77 -17.80
C ASP A 566 5.73 17.79 -18.94
N LEU A 567 4.94 18.88 -19.02
CA LEU A 567 5.20 20.05 -19.88
C LEU A 567 6.21 21.06 -19.29
N GLY A 568 6.60 20.91 -18.01
CA GLY A 568 7.49 21.88 -17.36
C GLY A 568 6.86 23.25 -17.07
N SER A 569 5.52 23.40 -17.17
CA SER A 569 4.88 24.73 -17.20
C SER A 569 4.33 25.17 -15.83
N LEU A 570 5.19 25.78 -15.01
CA LEU A 570 4.80 26.29 -13.68
C LEU A 570 3.63 27.28 -13.73
N LYS A 571 3.57 28.12 -14.78
CA LYS A 571 2.47 29.07 -14.99
C LYS A 571 1.11 28.39 -15.22
N LEU A 572 1.07 27.25 -15.92
CA LEU A 572 -0.16 26.48 -16.07
C LEU A 572 -0.49 25.73 -14.76
N GLY A 573 0.53 25.27 -14.02
CA GLY A 573 0.38 24.64 -12.72
C GLY A 573 -0.31 25.54 -11.70
N THR A 574 0.19 26.78 -11.54
CA THR A 574 -0.40 27.77 -10.63
C THR A 574 -1.79 28.23 -11.07
N GLN A 575 -2.08 28.29 -12.38
CA GLN A 575 -3.42 28.57 -12.89
C GLN A 575 -4.42 27.45 -12.54
N VAL A 576 -4.04 26.18 -12.71
CA VAL A 576 -4.89 25.04 -12.32
C VAL A 576 -5.06 24.98 -10.80
N HIS A 577 -4.02 25.27 -10.02
CA HIS A 577 -4.09 25.36 -8.57
C HIS A 577 -5.04 26.49 -8.10
N GLY A 578 -4.92 27.69 -8.66
CA GLY A 578 -5.85 28.79 -8.37
C GLY A 578 -7.30 28.47 -8.76
N HIS A 579 -7.51 27.68 -9.83
CA HIS A 579 -8.83 27.16 -10.16
C HIS A 579 -9.35 26.20 -9.09
N VAL A 580 -8.55 25.22 -8.64
CA VAL A 580 -8.89 24.26 -7.55
C VAL A 580 -9.38 24.98 -6.29
N ILE A 581 -8.66 26.03 -5.87
CA ILE A 581 -9.05 26.85 -4.71
C ILE A 581 -10.41 27.52 -4.97
N LYS A 582 -10.58 28.16 -6.14
CA LYS A 582 -11.82 28.87 -6.51
C LYS A 582 -13.06 27.96 -6.56
N ILE A 583 -12.90 26.70 -6.95
CA ILE A 583 -14.01 25.72 -6.98
C ILE A 583 -14.22 24.97 -5.66
N GLY A 584 -13.44 25.27 -4.61
CA GLY A 584 -13.59 24.67 -3.27
C GLY A 584 -12.98 23.27 -3.11
N PHE A 585 -12.09 22.86 -4.02
CA PHE A 585 -11.50 21.52 -4.05
C PHE A 585 -10.12 21.41 -3.35
N ALA A 586 -9.68 22.44 -2.63
CA ALA A 586 -8.37 22.48 -1.97
C ALA A 586 -8.15 21.36 -0.92
N GLY A 587 -9.22 20.84 -0.32
CA GLY A 587 -9.15 19.71 0.62
C GLY A 587 -9.24 18.32 -0.02
N ASP A 588 -9.36 18.20 -1.35
CA ASP A 588 -9.50 16.90 -2.02
C ASP A 588 -8.16 16.16 -2.08
N LYS A 589 -8.10 15.02 -1.40
CA LYS A 589 -6.90 14.16 -1.26
C LYS A 589 -6.26 13.78 -2.60
N CYS A 590 -7.05 13.53 -3.64
CA CYS A 590 -6.54 13.14 -4.95
C CYS A 590 -5.93 14.34 -5.69
N ILE A 591 -6.57 15.51 -5.58
CA ILE A 591 -6.07 16.75 -6.17
C ILE A 591 -4.83 17.25 -5.43
N VAL A 592 -4.83 17.28 -4.10
CA VAL A 592 -3.66 17.68 -3.30
C VAL A 592 -2.46 16.77 -3.60
N SER A 593 -2.66 15.45 -3.65
CA SER A 593 -1.58 14.52 -4.04
C SER A 593 -1.05 14.79 -5.46
N ALA A 594 -1.93 15.17 -6.41
CA ALA A 594 -1.53 15.50 -7.78
C ALA A 594 -0.85 16.88 -7.89
N LEU A 595 -1.24 17.86 -7.06
CA LEU A 595 -0.60 19.17 -6.95
C LEU A 595 0.81 19.04 -6.37
N ILE A 596 0.98 18.25 -5.31
CA ILE A 596 2.31 17.95 -4.71
C ILE A 596 3.23 17.26 -5.72
N ASP A 597 2.75 16.26 -6.48
CA ASP A 597 3.57 15.63 -7.52
C ASP A 597 3.92 16.61 -8.65
N MET A 598 2.98 17.46 -9.04
CA MET A 598 3.17 18.50 -10.06
C MET A 598 4.23 19.51 -9.63
N TYR A 599 4.09 20.17 -8.47
CA TYR A 599 5.08 21.12 -7.97
C TYR A 599 6.44 20.46 -7.69
N GLY A 600 6.45 19.22 -7.20
CA GLY A 600 7.67 18.43 -6.98
C GLY A 600 8.36 17.91 -8.23
N LYS A 601 7.71 17.96 -9.40
CA LYS A 601 8.37 17.78 -10.71
C LYS A 601 8.81 19.13 -11.31
N LEU A 602 8.04 20.19 -11.08
CA LEU A 602 8.32 21.54 -11.60
C LEU A 602 9.36 22.32 -10.78
N GLY A 603 9.87 21.73 -9.69
CA GLY A 603 11.01 22.26 -8.96
C GLY A 603 10.66 23.27 -7.87
N ASN A 604 9.43 23.29 -7.35
CA ASN A 604 9.01 24.26 -6.33
C ASN A 604 8.65 23.59 -4.99
N ALA A 605 9.66 23.42 -4.13
CA ALA A 605 9.49 22.82 -2.81
C ALA A 605 8.63 23.65 -1.84
N SER A 606 8.63 24.99 -1.97
CA SER A 606 7.85 25.87 -1.08
C SER A 606 6.35 25.69 -1.28
N GLU A 607 5.89 25.62 -2.54
CA GLU A 607 4.47 25.38 -2.85
C GLU A 607 4.01 23.98 -2.40
N ILE A 608 4.89 22.97 -2.44
CA ILE A 608 4.58 21.61 -1.94
C ILE A 608 4.22 21.63 -0.46
N LEU A 609 4.96 22.40 0.36
CA LEU A 609 4.70 22.52 1.78
C LEU A 609 3.41 23.31 2.06
N LEU A 610 3.19 24.43 1.37
CA LEU A 610 1.95 25.23 1.50
C LEU A 610 0.70 24.42 1.16
N VAL A 611 0.72 23.70 0.02
CA VAL A 611 -0.37 22.81 -0.42
C VAL A 611 -0.67 21.69 0.60
N PHE A 612 0.31 21.32 1.43
CA PHE A 612 0.13 20.33 2.50
C PHE A 612 -0.35 20.97 3.81
N GLU A 613 0.09 22.18 4.16
CA GLU A 613 -0.33 22.89 5.38
C GLU A 613 -1.82 23.24 5.38
N ASP A 614 -2.41 23.47 4.20
CA ASP A 614 -3.86 23.64 4.03
C ASP A 614 -4.69 22.36 4.35
N MET A 615 -4.06 21.20 4.54
CA MET A 615 -4.77 19.97 4.94
C MET A 615 -4.94 19.83 6.45
N HIS A 616 -6.19 19.90 6.91
CA HIS A 616 -6.55 19.69 8.32
C HIS A 616 -6.51 18.23 8.80
N GLN A 617 -6.26 17.25 7.92
CA GLN A 617 -6.18 15.83 8.27
C GLN A 617 -5.02 15.14 7.54
N LEU A 618 -4.25 14.32 8.26
CA LEU A 618 -3.20 13.50 7.68
C LEU A 618 -3.78 12.38 6.82
N ASP A 619 -3.40 12.35 5.54
CA ASP A 619 -3.73 11.28 4.62
C ASP A 619 -2.46 10.58 4.09
N VAL A 620 -2.44 9.25 4.15
CA VAL A 620 -1.26 8.44 3.81
C VAL A 620 -0.83 8.62 2.36
N VAL A 621 -1.76 8.82 1.42
CA VAL A 621 -1.43 9.02 0.00
C VAL A 621 -0.76 10.37 -0.20
N VAL A 622 -1.32 11.42 0.40
CA VAL A 622 -0.78 12.79 0.32
C VAL A 622 0.59 12.88 1.00
N CYS A 623 0.73 12.30 2.20
CA CYS A 623 2.02 12.27 2.91
C CYS A 623 3.09 11.48 2.13
N ASN A 624 2.73 10.39 1.45
CA ASN A 624 3.67 9.65 0.59
C ASN A 624 4.06 10.45 -0.67
N ALA A 625 3.14 11.24 -1.23
CA ALA A 625 3.45 12.18 -2.30
C ALA A 625 4.40 13.28 -1.80
N LEU A 626 4.17 13.82 -0.59
CA LEU A 626 5.02 14.82 0.05
C LEU A 626 6.45 14.29 0.29
N ILE A 627 6.61 13.12 0.90
CA ILE A 627 7.90 12.43 1.10
C ILE A 627 8.63 12.29 -0.25
N SER A 628 7.90 11.91 -1.30
CA SER A 628 8.47 11.73 -2.65
C SER A 628 8.83 13.07 -3.33
N GLY A 629 8.06 14.13 -3.10
CA GLY A 629 8.34 15.49 -3.59
C GLY A 629 9.54 16.12 -2.91
N LEU A 630 9.59 16.11 -1.58
CA LEU A 630 10.74 16.58 -0.78
C LEU A 630 12.02 15.79 -1.11
N SER A 631 11.90 14.48 -1.33
CA SER A 631 13.00 13.65 -1.80
C SER A 631 13.57 14.14 -3.13
N ARG A 632 12.77 14.52 -4.13
CA ARG A 632 13.31 15.06 -5.41
C ARG A 632 14.11 16.35 -5.22
N HIS A 633 13.84 17.08 -4.15
CA HIS A 633 14.48 18.34 -3.80
C HIS A 633 15.70 18.21 -2.89
N GLY A 634 16.07 17.00 -2.45
CA GLY A 634 17.16 16.79 -1.49
C GLY A 634 16.83 17.22 -0.06
N LEU A 635 15.55 17.50 0.23
CA LEU A 635 15.04 17.88 1.55
C LEU A 635 14.79 16.64 2.41
N VAL A 636 15.88 15.89 2.66
CA VAL A 636 15.82 14.54 3.25
C VAL A 636 15.35 14.57 4.70
N ASP A 637 15.79 15.52 5.51
CA ASP A 637 15.40 15.61 6.92
C ASP A 637 13.92 15.95 7.10
N GLU A 638 13.37 16.81 6.24
CA GLU A 638 11.94 17.15 6.20
C GLU A 638 11.10 15.95 5.73
N SER A 639 11.57 15.24 4.70
CA SER A 639 10.99 13.99 4.21
C SER A 639 10.94 12.91 5.31
N LEU A 640 12.02 12.74 6.07
CA LEU A 640 12.08 11.80 7.19
C LEU A 640 11.25 12.26 8.39
N SER A 641 11.19 13.57 8.69
CA SER A 641 10.30 14.12 9.70
C SER A 641 8.83 13.81 9.37
N MET A 642 8.43 13.92 8.10
CA MET A 642 7.09 13.53 7.67
C MET A 642 6.84 12.02 7.78
N PHE A 643 7.85 11.19 7.48
CA PHE A 643 7.75 9.75 7.68
C PHE A 643 7.59 9.37 9.16
N GLU A 644 8.32 9.99 10.08
CA GLU A 644 8.16 9.77 11.52
C GLU A 644 6.80 10.28 12.05
N LYS A 645 6.25 11.36 11.49
CA LYS A 645 4.86 11.79 11.77
C LYS A 645 3.81 10.77 11.32
N LEU A 646 4.04 10.05 10.22
CA LEU A 646 3.16 8.93 9.81
C LEU A 646 3.26 7.77 10.81
N ARG A 647 4.47 7.39 11.23
CA ARG A 647 4.72 6.31 12.19
C ARG A 647 4.13 6.59 13.57
N SER A 648 4.28 7.81 14.09
CA SER A 648 3.71 8.19 15.39
C SER A 648 2.18 8.21 15.38
N SER A 649 1.58 8.38 14.19
CA SER A 649 0.13 8.31 13.96
C SER A 649 -0.39 6.89 13.69
N GLY A 650 0.50 5.90 13.46
CA GLY A 650 0.14 4.50 13.20
C GLY A 650 -0.60 4.25 11.87
N ILE A 651 -0.45 5.16 10.90
CA ILE A 651 -1.13 5.09 9.58
C ILE A 651 -0.17 4.77 8.44
N GLU A 652 1.12 4.51 8.72
CA GLU A 652 2.12 4.22 7.71
C GLU A 652 1.85 2.91 6.96
N ASN A 653 2.25 2.84 5.69
CA ASN A 653 2.09 1.63 4.88
C ASN A 653 3.36 1.26 4.11
N LEU A 654 3.30 0.16 3.35
CA LEU A 654 4.41 -0.34 2.53
C LEU A 654 4.98 0.73 1.57
N VAL A 655 4.16 1.66 1.08
CA VAL A 655 4.60 2.76 0.22
C VAL A 655 5.37 3.80 1.05
N SER A 656 4.88 4.15 2.24
CA SER A 656 5.57 5.08 3.17
C SER A 656 6.99 4.61 3.50
N TRP A 657 7.14 3.34 3.91
CA TRP A 657 8.45 2.73 4.16
C TRP A 657 9.34 2.73 2.91
N THR A 658 8.77 2.41 1.74
CA THR A 658 9.53 2.35 0.48
C THR A 658 10.00 3.75 0.04
N SER A 659 9.16 4.78 0.17
CA SER A 659 9.51 6.17 -0.15
C SER A 659 10.59 6.71 0.79
N ALA A 660 10.52 6.43 2.09
CA ALA A 660 11.55 6.84 3.06
C ALA A 660 12.91 6.16 2.78
N ILE A 661 12.92 4.84 2.55
CA ILE A 661 14.13 4.08 2.16
C ILE A 661 14.72 4.62 0.84
N SER A 662 13.87 4.89 -0.16
CA SER A 662 14.29 5.44 -1.45
C SER A 662 14.88 6.84 -1.31
N CYS A 663 14.31 7.69 -0.44
CA CYS A 663 14.82 9.03 -0.14
C CYS A 663 16.23 8.95 0.47
N CYS A 664 16.43 8.12 1.50
CA CYS A 664 17.76 7.92 2.09
C CYS A 664 18.77 7.38 1.07
N SER A 665 18.39 6.40 0.25
CA SER A 665 19.29 5.77 -0.73
C SER A 665 19.65 6.68 -1.92
N GLN A 666 18.79 7.63 -2.30
CA GLN A 666 19.07 8.58 -3.39
C GLN A 666 20.02 9.70 -2.98
N HIS A 667 20.03 10.06 -1.69
CA HIS A 667 20.81 11.19 -1.14
C HIS A 667 22.01 10.76 -0.28
N GLY A 668 22.51 9.54 -0.47
CA GLY A 668 23.74 9.05 0.17
C GLY A 668 23.61 8.77 1.68
N ARG A 669 22.40 8.72 2.24
CA ARG A 669 22.15 8.26 3.63
C ARG A 669 21.99 6.73 3.66
N ASP A 670 22.92 6.03 3.01
CA ASP A 670 22.83 4.60 2.71
C ASP A 670 22.70 3.72 3.96
N MET A 671 23.37 4.11 5.05
CA MET A 671 23.30 3.42 6.35
C MET A 671 21.91 3.53 7.00
N GLU A 672 21.19 4.63 6.77
CA GLU A 672 19.84 4.84 7.31
C GLU A 672 18.78 4.16 6.44
N ALA A 673 18.98 4.10 5.12
CA ALA A 673 18.17 3.25 4.25
C ALA A 673 18.20 1.77 4.71
N LEU A 674 19.39 1.27 5.11
CA LEU A 674 19.56 -0.05 5.71
C LEU A 674 18.92 -0.18 7.10
N GLY A 675 18.95 0.88 7.92
CA GLY A 675 18.26 0.96 9.22
C GLY A 675 16.74 0.86 9.07
N LEU A 676 16.16 1.74 8.27
CA LEU A 676 14.73 1.78 7.95
C LEU A 676 14.23 0.45 7.36
N PHE A 677 15.00 -0.20 6.48
CA PHE A 677 14.63 -1.52 5.96
C PHE A 677 14.61 -2.60 7.04
N ARG A 678 15.51 -2.53 8.03
CA ARG A 678 15.52 -3.46 9.16
C ARG A 678 14.35 -3.20 10.11
N GLU A 679 14.02 -1.93 10.37
CA GLU A 679 12.85 -1.54 11.16
C GLU A 679 11.54 -1.97 10.49
N MET A 680 11.39 -1.72 9.18
CA MET A 680 10.27 -2.21 8.35
C MET A 680 10.03 -3.71 8.54
N GLN A 681 11.10 -4.52 8.53
CA GLN A 681 11.02 -5.96 8.76
C GLN A 681 10.63 -6.32 10.19
N PHE A 682 11.11 -5.58 11.21
CA PHE A 682 10.71 -5.78 12.60
C PHE A 682 9.24 -5.40 12.86
N SER A 683 8.73 -4.37 12.19
CA SER A 683 7.30 -3.99 12.18
C SER A 683 6.41 -4.97 11.39
N GLY A 684 6.97 -6.08 10.89
CA GLY A 684 6.23 -7.11 10.15
C GLY A 684 5.83 -6.73 8.72
N VAL A 685 6.22 -5.54 8.24
CA VAL A 685 5.89 -5.05 6.90
C VAL A 685 6.80 -5.76 5.89
N LYS A 686 6.21 -6.50 4.95
CA LYS A 686 6.96 -7.32 3.98
C LYS A 686 7.42 -6.49 2.78
N PRO A 687 8.74 -6.40 2.50
CA PRO A 687 9.26 -5.76 1.29
C PRO A 687 8.75 -6.42 0.00
N ASN A 688 8.51 -5.62 -1.04
CA ASN A 688 8.02 -6.07 -2.34
C ASN A 688 9.02 -5.80 -3.48
N ALA A 689 8.61 -6.04 -4.73
CA ALA A 689 9.42 -5.81 -5.93
C ALA A 689 9.80 -4.34 -6.20
N VAL A 690 9.24 -3.38 -5.46
CA VAL A 690 9.60 -1.95 -5.50
C VAL A 690 10.57 -1.60 -4.37
N THR A 691 10.31 -2.08 -3.15
CA THR A 691 11.19 -1.85 -1.98
C THR A 691 12.61 -2.38 -2.20
N ILE A 692 12.75 -3.54 -2.85
CA ILE A 692 14.07 -4.17 -3.06
C ILE A 692 14.97 -3.31 -3.99
N PRO A 693 14.53 -2.87 -5.19
CA PRO A 693 15.28 -1.91 -6.00
C PRO A 693 15.59 -0.59 -5.30
N SER A 694 14.72 -0.06 -4.43
CA SER A 694 14.99 1.17 -3.69
C SER A 694 16.10 1.05 -2.63
N LEU A 695 16.43 -0.16 -2.17
CA LEU A 695 17.46 -0.41 -1.15
C LEU A 695 18.82 -0.83 -1.74
N LEU A 696 18.82 -1.52 -2.88
CA LEU A 696 20.02 -2.10 -3.45
C LEU A 696 21.12 -1.09 -3.83
N PRO A 697 20.80 0.15 -4.29
CA PRO A 697 21.80 1.20 -4.49
C PRO A 697 22.53 1.55 -3.19
N ALA A 698 21.83 1.68 -2.05
CA ALA A 698 22.48 1.90 -0.76
C ALA A 698 23.47 0.78 -0.38
N CYS A 699 23.14 -0.48 -0.68
CA CYS A 699 24.08 -1.59 -0.50
C CYS A 699 25.33 -1.45 -1.40
N GLY A 700 25.15 -1.02 -2.65
CA GLY A 700 26.24 -0.77 -3.60
C GLY A 700 27.12 0.42 -3.21
N ASN A 701 26.51 1.55 -2.81
CA ASN A 701 27.19 2.80 -2.53
C ASN A 701 28.30 2.66 -1.48
N ILE A 702 28.02 1.97 -0.37
CA ILE A 702 28.97 1.72 0.72
C ILE A 702 29.67 0.35 0.61
N ALA A 703 29.51 -0.36 -0.53
CA ALA A 703 30.01 -1.72 -0.78
C ALA A 703 29.64 -2.77 0.29
N ALA A 704 28.43 -2.70 0.83
CA ALA A 704 27.87 -3.61 1.84
C ALA A 704 27.45 -4.95 1.22
N LEU A 705 28.42 -5.73 0.74
CA LEU A 705 28.18 -6.98 0.01
C LEU A 705 27.46 -8.06 0.85
N SER A 706 27.64 -8.10 2.18
CA SER A 706 26.90 -9.04 3.03
C SER A 706 25.40 -8.69 3.09
N TYR A 707 25.07 -7.41 3.22
CA TYR A 707 23.70 -6.90 3.20
C TYR A 707 23.04 -7.10 1.84
N GLY A 708 23.72 -6.72 0.75
CA GLY A 708 23.23 -6.96 -0.62
C GLY A 708 22.98 -8.44 -0.92
N LYS A 709 23.82 -9.35 -0.41
CA LYS A 709 23.57 -10.80 -0.48
C LYS A 709 22.36 -11.23 0.36
N ALA A 710 22.15 -10.67 1.55
CA ALA A 710 20.97 -10.98 2.37
C ALA A 710 19.67 -10.55 1.66
N VAL A 711 19.68 -9.37 1.04
CA VAL A 711 18.57 -8.83 0.21
C VAL A 711 18.32 -9.69 -1.03
N HIS A 712 19.37 -10.18 -1.71
CA HIS A 712 19.22 -11.14 -2.81
C HIS A 712 18.65 -12.48 -2.34
N CYS A 713 19.13 -13.03 -1.22
CA CYS A 713 18.59 -14.26 -0.61
C CYS A 713 17.12 -14.11 -0.21
N PHE A 714 16.72 -12.95 0.33
CA PHE A 714 15.31 -12.62 0.60
C PHE A 714 14.49 -12.63 -0.69
N SER A 715 15.00 -12.01 -1.75
CA SER A 715 14.33 -11.92 -3.06
C SER A 715 14.14 -13.29 -3.72
N LEU A 716 15.12 -14.19 -3.58
CA LEU A 716 15.03 -15.59 -4.01
C LEU A 716 13.96 -16.36 -3.22
N ARG A 717 13.98 -16.26 -1.88
CA ARG A 717 13.03 -16.98 -0.99
C ARG A 717 11.57 -16.57 -1.20
N ASN A 718 11.33 -15.32 -1.61
CA ASN A 718 9.99 -14.79 -1.86
C ASN A 718 9.59 -14.81 -3.36
N ASN A 719 10.40 -15.41 -4.24
CA ASN A 719 10.17 -15.45 -5.69
C ASN A 719 10.05 -14.06 -6.37
N ILE A 720 10.65 -13.04 -5.77
CA ILE A 720 10.70 -11.66 -6.27
C ILE A 720 11.86 -11.46 -7.27
N CYS A 721 12.90 -12.30 -7.20
CA CYS A 721 14.11 -12.23 -8.03
C CYS A 721 13.90 -12.34 -9.55
N ASN A 722 12.73 -12.82 -10.01
CA ASN A 722 12.39 -12.94 -11.42
C ASN A 722 11.87 -11.64 -12.04
N ASP A 723 11.57 -10.63 -11.21
CA ASP A 723 11.22 -9.29 -11.68
C ASP A 723 12.44 -8.60 -12.33
N VAL A 724 12.20 -7.92 -13.46
CA VAL A 724 13.27 -7.34 -14.28
C VAL A 724 13.94 -6.12 -13.62
N TYR A 725 13.21 -5.36 -12.80
CA TYR A 725 13.75 -4.22 -12.06
C TYR A 725 14.58 -4.69 -10.87
N VAL A 726 14.10 -5.73 -10.17
CA VAL A 726 14.86 -6.42 -9.10
C VAL A 726 16.16 -7.01 -9.65
N GLY A 727 16.10 -7.70 -10.79
CA GLY A 727 17.28 -8.22 -11.48
C GLY A 727 18.27 -7.12 -11.88
N SER A 728 17.78 -6.00 -12.43
CA SER A 728 18.61 -4.84 -12.80
C SER A 728 19.32 -4.21 -11.60
N ALA A 729 18.59 -3.97 -10.50
CA ALA A 729 19.17 -3.39 -9.29
C ALA A 729 20.16 -4.34 -8.58
N LEU A 730 19.95 -5.66 -8.70
CA LEU A 730 20.91 -6.65 -8.19
C LEU A 730 22.19 -6.72 -9.04
N ILE A 731 22.11 -6.55 -10.37
CA ILE A 731 23.29 -6.42 -11.25
C ILE A 731 24.13 -5.22 -10.79
N ASP A 732 23.49 -4.06 -10.64
CA ASP A 732 24.16 -2.83 -10.23
C ASP A 732 24.78 -2.95 -8.81
N MET A 733 24.03 -3.47 -7.84
CA MET A 733 24.56 -3.71 -6.48
C MET A 733 25.78 -4.66 -6.50
N TYR A 734 25.76 -5.74 -7.28
CA TYR A 734 26.91 -6.64 -7.37
C TYR A 734 28.11 -6.00 -8.08
N ALA A 735 27.88 -5.16 -9.09
CA ALA A 735 28.94 -4.36 -9.72
C ALA A 735 29.54 -3.37 -8.72
N ASN A 736 28.72 -2.55 -8.07
CA ASN A 736 29.09 -1.57 -7.04
C ASN A 736 29.62 -2.20 -5.72
N CYS A 737 29.56 -3.53 -5.58
CA CYS A 737 30.26 -4.30 -4.54
C CYS A 737 31.54 -5.01 -5.04
N GLY A 738 32.06 -4.66 -6.22
CA GLY A 738 33.28 -5.22 -6.80
C GLY A 738 33.14 -6.67 -7.27
N LYS A 739 31.95 -7.08 -7.71
CA LYS A 739 31.61 -8.46 -8.12
C LYS A 739 30.97 -8.54 -9.51
N ILE A 740 31.60 -7.88 -10.49
CA ILE A 740 31.24 -7.91 -11.92
C ILE A 740 30.89 -9.31 -12.46
N LYS A 741 31.66 -10.36 -12.11
CA LYS A 741 31.38 -11.76 -12.53
C LYS A 741 30.06 -12.31 -11.97
N ALA A 742 29.65 -11.89 -10.75
CA ALA A 742 28.37 -12.28 -10.17
C ALA A 742 27.21 -11.50 -10.83
N ALA A 743 27.41 -10.21 -11.11
CA ALA A 743 26.48 -9.38 -11.87
C ALA A 743 26.23 -9.98 -13.28
N ARG A 744 27.30 -10.40 -13.98
CA ARG A 744 27.21 -11.06 -15.29
C ARG A 744 26.45 -12.40 -15.24
N CYS A 745 26.76 -13.24 -14.25
CA CYS A 745 26.03 -14.51 -14.03
C CYS A 745 24.54 -14.28 -13.74
N LEU A 746 24.20 -13.23 -12.99
CA LEU A 746 22.80 -12.87 -12.76
C LEU A 746 22.13 -12.40 -14.05
N PHE A 747 22.78 -11.49 -14.80
CA PHE A 747 22.31 -11.01 -16.11
C PHE A 747 22.04 -12.17 -17.08
N GLU A 748 22.92 -13.18 -17.15
CA GLU A 748 22.74 -14.37 -18.00
C GLU A 748 21.62 -15.31 -17.55
N ARG A 749 21.21 -15.25 -16.27
CA ARG A 749 20.12 -16.05 -15.71
C ARG A 749 18.75 -15.39 -15.74
N MET A 750 18.65 -14.10 -16.07
CA MET A 750 17.37 -13.38 -16.18
C MET A 750 16.49 -13.98 -17.31
N PRO A 751 15.20 -14.31 -17.05
CA PRO A 751 14.32 -14.89 -18.06
C PRO A 751 13.87 -13.86 -19.10
N VAL A 752 13.71 -12.60 -18.69
CA VAL A 752 13.35 -11.46 -19.53
C VAL A 752 14.36 -10.35 -19.25
N ARG A 753 14.83 -9.68 -20.31
CA ARG A 753 15.78 -8.58 -20.24
C ARG A 753 15.19 -7.35 -20.93
N ASN A 754 15.03 -6.27 -20.18
CA ASN A 754 14.68 -4.96 -20.73
C ASN A 754 15.95 -4.14 -20.97
N LEU A 755 15.80 -2.98 -21.62
CA LEU A 755 16.88 -2.02 -21.88
C LEU A 755 17.65 -1.62 -20.60
N VAL A 756 16.95 -1.50 -19.46
CA VAL A 756 17.54 -1.13 -18.16
C VAL A 756 18.60 -2.14 -17.71
N CYS A 757 18.35 -3.45 -17.79
CA CYS A 757 19.35 -4.45 -17.36
C CYS A 757 20.55 -4.56 -18.31
N TRP A 758 20.38 -4.27 -19.61
CA TRP A 758 21.49 -4.16 -20.55
C TRP A 758 22.37 -2.95 -20.20
N ASN A 759 21.75 -1.78 -19.99
CA ASN A 759 22.44 -0.55 -19.62
C ASN A 759 23.13 -0.66 -18.25
N ALA A 760 22.52 -1.30 -17.25
CA ALA A 760 23.16 -1.58 -15.96
C ALA A 760 24.44 -2.44 -16.11
N MET A 761 24.41 -3.46 -16.98
CA MET A 761 25.57 -4.31 -17.22
C MET A 761 26.64 -3.62 -18.10
N LEU A 762 26.25 -2.75 -19.05
CA LEU A 762 27.18 -1.88 -19.79
C LEU A 762 27.88 -0.87 -18.87
N GLY A 763 27.12 -0.19 -18.02
CA GLY A 763 27.65 0.73 -17.01
C GLY A 763 28.57 0.04 -16.00
N ALA A 764 28.23 -1.19 -15.59
CA ALA A 764 29.10 -2.03 -14.78
C ALA A 764 30.45 -2.30 -15.49
N TYR A 765 30.44 -2.82 -16.72
CA TYR A 765 31.70 -3.05 -17.46
C TYR A 765 32.50 -1.75 -17.69
N SER A 766 31.81 -0.62 -17.90
CA SER A 766 32.45 0.71 -17.96
C SER A 766 33.19 1.02 -16.66
N MET A 767 32.51 1.01 -15.51
CA MET A 767 33.13 1.31 -14.20
C MET A 767 34.26 0.35 -13.83
N HIS A 768 34.23 -0.89 -14.32
CA HIS A 768 35.29 -1.87 -14.10
C HIS A 768 36.48 -1.72 -15.08
N GLY A 769 36.37 -0.88 -16.11
CA GLY A 769 37.40 -0.70 -17.15
C GLY A 769 37.49 -1.84 -18.17
N GLU A 770 36.46 -2.70 -18.24
CA GLU A 770 36.40 -3.87 -19.11
C GLU A 770 35.77 -3.51 -20.47
N ALA A 771 36.29 -2.49 -21.15
CA ALA A 771 35.67 -1.93 -22.36
C ALA A 771 35.44 -2.93 -23.50
N LYS A 772 36.31 -3.95 -23.65
CA LYS A 772 36.12 -5.03 -24.62
C LYS A 772 34.85 -5.85 -24.35
N GLU A 773 34.57 -6.13 -23.08
CA GLU A 773 33.34 -6.83 -22.67
C GLU A 773 32.10 -5.93 -22.83
N ALA A 774 32.23 -4.62 -22.57
CA ALA A 774 31.17 -3.64 -22.83
C ALA A 774 30.80 -3.59 -24.33
N ILE A 775 31.80 -3.52 -25.21
CA ILE A 775 31.62 -3.54 -26.68
C ILE A 775 30.97 -4.86 -27.13
N GLY A 776 31.46 -6.00 -26.65
CA GLY A 776 30.88 -7.31 -26.96
C GLY A 776 29.44 -7.47 -26.47
N LEU A 777 29.11 -6.90 -25.31
CA LEU A 777 27.76 -6.86 -24.76
C LEU A 777 26.84 -5.96 -25.60
N PHE A 778 27.30 -4.78 -26.02
CA PHE A 778 26.55 -3.86 -26.90
C PHE A 778 26.22 -4.50 -28.24
N GLN A 779 27.19 -5.19 -28.86
CA GLN A 779 26.95 -5.98 -30.09
C GLN A 779 25.99 -7.16 -29.85
N SER A 780 25.96 -7.75 -28.65
CA SER A 780 24.98 -8.79 -28.28
C SER A 780 23.57 -8.21 -28.12
N MET A 781 23.46 -7.01 -27.53
CA MET A 781 22.21 -6.28 -27.36
C MET A 781 21.56 -5.99 -28.72
N GLN A 782 22.32 -5.45 -29.68
CA GLN A 782 21.87 -5.20 -31.05
C GLN A 782 21.41 -6.50 -31.74
N ARG A 783 22.19 -7.59 -31.63
CA ARG A 783 21.83 -8.91 -32.20
C ARG A 783 20.56 -9.52 -31.59
N CYS A 784 20.23 -9.20 -30.34
CA CYS A 784 18.98 -9.57 -29.68
C CYS A 784 17.78 -8.69 -30.10
N GLY A 785 17.93 -7.83 -31.11
CA GLY A 785 16.87 -6.93 -31.60
C GLY A 785 16.54 -5.78 -30.64
N GLN A 786 17.32 -5.57 -29.59
CA GLN A 786 17.17 -4.41 -28.72
C GLN A 786 17.80 -3.18 -29.40
N LYS A 787 17.04 -2.09 -29.44
CA LYS A 787 17.58 -0.80 -29.92
C LYS A 787 18.36 -0.13 -28.79
N PRO A 788 19.63 0.23 -28.98
CA PRO A 788 20.36 1.10 -28.06
C PRO A 788 19.63 2.42 -27.81
N ASP A 789 19.81 2.99 -26.63
CA ASP A 789 19.36 4.34 -26.30
C ASP A 789 20.55 5.25 -25.90
N SER A 790 20.23 6.48 -25.51
CA SER A 790 21.19 7.45 -24.99
C SER A 790 22.07 6.83 -23.88
N VAL A 791 21.47 6.14 -22.91
CA VAL A 791 22.19 5.58 -21.75
C VAL A 791 23.11 4.42 -22.18
N SER A 792 22.72 3.63 -23.18
CA SER A 792 23.61 2.63 -23.80
C SER A 792 24.88 3.28 -24.36
N PHE A 793 24.75 4.41 -25.06
CA PHE A 793 25.88 5.15 -25.63
C PHE A 793 26.70 5.90 -24.58
N THR A 794 26.08 6.56 -23.58
CA THR A 794 26.78 7.13 -22.41
C THR A 794 27.69 6.08 -21.74
N SER A 795 27.16 4.87 -21.53
CA SER A 795 27.90 3.76 -20.92
C SER A 795 29.05 3.26 -21.81
N LEU A 796 28.83 3.13 -23.12
CA LEU A 796 29.83 2.67 -24.08
C LEU A 796 30.98 3.67 -24.27
N LEU A 797 30.64 4.97 -24.39
CA LEU A 797 31.62 6.06 -24.48
C LEU A 797 32.43 6.18 -23.19
N SER A 798 31.78 6.04 -22.03
CA SER A 798 32.45 5.98 -20.73
C SER A 798 33.45 4.82 -20.66
N ALA A 799 33.07 3.63 -21.11
CA ALA A 799 33.95 2.46 -21.14
C ALA A 799 35.19 2.71 -22.03
N CYS A 800 34.98 3.19 -23.26
CA CYS A 800 36.08 3.58 -24.16
C CYS A 800 36.99 4.62 -23.49
N SER A 801 36.41 5.55 -22.75
CA SER A 801 37.09 6.65 -22.07
C SER A 801 37.91 6.22 -20.85
N GLN A 802 37.52 5.15 -20.16
CA GLN A 802 38.29 4.57 -19.05
C GLN A 802 39.38 3.59 -19.50
N SER A 803 39.31 3.09 -20.74
CA SER A 803 40.29 2.17 -21.33
C SER A 803 41.17 2.79 -22.43
N GLY A 804 41.05 4.10 -22.69
CA GLY A 804 41.88 4.83 -23.66
C GLY A 804 41.57 4.57 -25.13
N LEU A 805 40.41 4.02 -25.45
CA LEU A 805 39.99 3.63 -26.79
C LEU A 805 39.43 4.84 -27.58
N ALA A 806 40.29 5.84 -27.80
CA ALA A 806 39.92 7.16 -28.33
C ALA A 806 39.28 7.11 -29.73
N GLU A 807 39.77 6.24 -30.63
CA GLU A 807 39.18 6.11 -31.98
C GLU A 807 37.86 5.34 -31.98
N GLU A 808 37.74 4.28 -31.18
CA GLU A 808 36.48 3.53 -31.06
C GLU A 808 35.38 4.40 -30.45
N GLY A 809 35.71 5.19 -29.41
CA GLY A 809 34.77 6.13 -28.79
C GLY A 809 34.32 7.25 -29.74
N ARG A 810 35.22 7.79 -30.59
CA ARG A 810 34.83 8.72 -31.68
C ARG A 810 33.82 8.07 -32.62
N ARG A 811 34.15 6.90 -33.16
CA ARG A 811 33.29 6.14 -34.08
C ARG A 811 31.91 5.83 -33.47
N TYR A 812 31.85 5.47 -32.18
CA TYR A 812 30.58 5.23 -31.50
C TYR A 812 29.74 6.50 -31.32
N PHE A 813 30.38 7.65 -31.01
CA PHE A 813 29.69 8.94 -30.91
C PHE A 813 29.05 9.35 -32.25
N GLU A 814 29.73 9.07 -33.37
CA GLU A 814 29.24 9.37 -34.72
C GLU A 814 28.10 8.40 -35.13
N SER A 815 28.30 7.09 -34.97
CA SER A 815 27.29 6.06 -35.28
C SER A 815 25.96 6.22 -34.53
N MET A 816 25.98 6.87 -33.36
CA MET A 816 24.78 7.14 -32.58
C MET A 816 23.78 8.03 -33.33
N PHE A 817 24.26 9.03 -34.07
CA PHE A 817 23.40 9.85 -34.91
C PHE A 817 23.14 9.17 -36.27
N GLU A 818 24.19 8.67 -36.91
CA GLU A 818 24.14 8.17 -38.29
C GLU A 818 23.37 6.83 -38.42
N ASP A 819 23.70 5.83 -37.62
CA ASP A 819 23.10 4.48 -37.69
C ASP A 819 21.81 4.35 -36.86
N HIS A 820 21.69 5.17 -35.80
CA HIS A 820 20.64 5.02 -34.79
C HIS A 820 19.65 6.19 -34.70
N GLY A 821 19.92 7.34 -35.34
CA GLY A 821 19.05 8.51 -35.32
C GLY A 821 18.88 9.14 -33.93
N LEU A 822 19.86 8.95 -33.03
CA LEU A 822 19.84 9.49 -31.67
C LEU A 822 20.69 10.76 -31.60
N GLU A 823 20.04 11.89 -31.31
CA GLU A 823 20.75 13.17 -31.15
C GLU A 823 21.67 13.19 -29.92
N PRO A 824 22.91 13.70 -30.04
CA PRO A 824 23.82 13.83 -28.91
C PRO A 824 23.32 14.78 -27.81
N ARG A 825 23.29 14.29 -26.56
CA ARG A 825 22.94 15.03 -25.35
C ARG A 825 24.19 15.44 -24.56
N LEU A 826 24.02 16.31 -23.56
CA LEU A 826 25.08 16.77 -22.63
C LEU A 826 25.96 15.63 -22.12
N GLU A 827 25.35 14.53 -21.65
CA GLU A 827 26.06 13.34 -21.15
C GLU A 827 27.05 12.75 -22.17
N HIS A 828 26.65 12.63 -23.44
CA HIS A 828 27.52 12.12 -24.50
C HIS A 828 28.68 13.08 -24.79
N TYR A 829 28.41 14.39 -24.75
CA TYR A 829 29.45 15.42 -24.89
C TYR A 829 30.43 15.40 -23.72
N ALA A 830 29.98 15.21 -22.48
CA ALA A 830 30.87 15.06 -21.33
C ALA A 830 31.75 13.81 -21.47
N CYS A 831 31.20 12.70 -21.95
CA CYS A 831 31.94 11.46 -22.20
C CYS A 831 33.02 11.62 -23.29
N ILE A 832 32.70 12.26 -24.43
CA ILE A 832 33.67 12.46 -25.53
C ILE A 832 34.73 13.51 -25.17
N VAL A 833 34.36 14.58 -24.46
CA VAL A 833 35.33 15.58 -23.94
C VAL A 833 36.29 14.91 -22.95
N GLY A 834 35.79 14.08 -22.04
CA GLY A 834 36.63 13.28 -21.14
C GLY A 834 37.50 12.24 -21.85
N LEU A 835 37.03 11.64 -22.95
CA LEU A 835 37.81 10.71 -23.80
C LEU A 835 38.99 11.42 -24.46
N LEU A 836 38.71 12.52 -25.17
CA LEU A 836 39.70 13.31 -25.88
C LEU A 836 40.70 13.94 -24.90
N GLY A 837 40.19 14.46 -23.79
CA GLY A 837 40.99 15.07 -22.73
C GLY A 837 41.94 14.07 -22.05
N ARG A 838 41.47 12.87 -21.68
CA ARG A 838 42.36 11.82 -21.16
C ARG A 838 43.42 11.39 -22.17
N ALA A 839 43.06 11.31 -23.46
CA ALA A 839 44.00 11.02 -24.55
C ALA A 839 44.98 12.18 -24.89
N GLY A 840 44.98 13.29 -24.14
CA GLY A 840 45.87 14.45 -24.35
C GLY A 840 45.44 15.40 -25.47
N LYS A 841 44.33 15.10 -26.16
CA LYS A 841 43.79 15.87 -27.28
C LYS A 841 42.91 17.03 -26.78
N LEU A 842 43.47 17.89 -25.93
CA LEU A 842 42.74 18.96 -25.25
C LEU A 842 42.12 19.99 -26.22
N ASP A 843 42.83 20.34 -27.30
CA ASP A 843 42.31 21.27 -28.31
C ASP A 843 41.13 20.68 -29.10
N GLU A 844 41.17 19.38 -29.43
CA GLU A 844 40.02 18.67 -30.02
C GLU A 844 38.84 18.65 -29.05
N ALA A 845 39.09 18.42 -27.75
CA ALA A 845 38.06 18.41 -26.71
C ALA A 845 37.38 19.78 -26.59
N TYR A 846 38.16 20.87 -26.51
CA TYR A 846 37.64 22.24 -26.44
C TYR A 846 36.93 22.66 -27.74
N ALA A 847 37.44 22.24 -28.90
CA ALA A 847 36.75 22.44 -30.18
C ALA A 847 35.42 21.67 -30.27
N LYS A 848 35.30 20.51 -29.63
CA LYS A 848 34.03 19.76 -29.55
C LYS A 848 33.00 20.50 -28.69
N ILE A 849 33.42 21.12 -27.58
CA ILE A 849 32.55 21.99 -26.75
C ILE A 849 32.03 23.17 -27.57
N LYS A 850 32.91 23.89 -28.28
CA LYS A 850 32.52 25.03 -29.14
C LYS A 850 31.57 24.69 -30.30
N ARG A 851 31.44 23.41 -30.65
CA ARG A 851 30.55 22.90 -31.71
C ARG A 851 29.28 22.25 -31.18
N MET A 852 28.99 22.36 -29.87
CA MET A 852 27.74 21.88 -29.29
C MET A 852 26.55 22.75 -29.77
N PRO A 853 25.38 22.16 -30.06
CA PRO A 853 24.19 22.92 -30.47
C PRO A 853 23.44 23.58 -29.31
N PHE A 854 23.94 23.44 -28.08
CA PHE A 854 23.43 23.99 -26.83
C PHE A 854 24.59 24.34 -25.90
N GLU A 855 24.33 25.18 -24.88
CA GLU A 855 25.34 25.56 -23.90
C GLU A 855 25.82 24.35 -23.07
N ALA A 856 27.10 24.34 -22.74
CA ALA A 856 27.75 23.25 -22.02
C ALA A 856 27.57 23.39 -20.49
N ASP A 857 27.21 22.28 -19.85
CA ASP A 857 26.96 22.20 -18.41
C ASP A 857 28.26 22.00 -17.59
N ALA A 858 28.10 21.94 -16.27
CA ALA A 858 29.21 21.72 -15.35
C ALA A 858 29.89 20.35 -15.53
N CYS A 859 29.18 19.32 -16.01
CA CYS A 859 29.77 18.01 -16.29
C CYS A 859 30.75 18.07 -17.47
N VAL A 860 30.39 18.78 -18.55
CA VAL A 860 31.25 18.97 -19.73
C VAL A 860 32.49 19.80 -19.38
N TRP A 861 32.32 20.94 -18.69
CA TRP A 861 33.46 21.77 -18.28
C TRP A 861 34.33 21.09 -17.22
N GLY A 862 33.74 20.35 -16.29
CA GLY A 862 34.44 19.56 -15.26
C GLY A 862 35.29 18.43 -15.87
N ALA A 863 34.81 17.79 -16.94
CA ALA A 863 35.59 16.82 -17.70
C ALA A 863 36.81 17.45 -18.40
N LEU A 864 36.66 18.66 -18.95
CA LEU A 864 37.78 19.41 -19.52
C LEU A 864 38.78 19.85 -18.44
N LEU A 865 38.32 20.48 -17.35
CA LEU A 865 39.18 20.93 -16.25
C LEU A 865 39.98 19.77 -15.63
N SER A 866 39.33 18.61 -15.44
CA SER A 866 39.99 17.38 -14.96
C SER A 866 41.08 16.88 -15.91
N SER A 867 40.87 17.05 -17.22
CA SER A 867 41.84 16.67 -18.25
C SER A 867 42.99 17.67 -18.34
N CYS A 868 42.71 18.97 -18.17
CA CYS A 868 43.71 20.02 -18.05
C CYS A 868 44.61 19.82 -16.82
N ALA A 869 44.05 19.36 -15.70
CA ALA A 869 44.80 18.99 -14.51
C ALA A 869 45.69 17.75 -14.71
N LEU A 870 45.26 16.77 -15.52
CA LEU A 870 46.05 15.59 -15.84
C LEU A 870 47.29 15.94 -16.71
N HIS A 871 47.12 16.83 -17.69
CA HIS A 871 48.17 17.21 -18.66
C HIS A 871 48.87 18.54 -18.33
N ASN A 872 48.59 19.13 -17.15
CA ASN A 872 49.09 20.42 -16.69
C ASN A 872 48.90 21.59 -17.69
N ASN A 873 47.76 21.62 -18.39
CA ASN A 873 47.41 22.72 -19.31
C ASN A 873 46.71 23.85 -18.53
N GLU A 874 47.49 24.88 -18.18
CA GLU A 874 47.01 26.02 -17.40
C GLU A 874 45.93 26.84 -18.13
N PHE A 875 46.13 27.18 -19.41
CA PHE A 875 45.26 28.08 -20.16
C PHE A 875 43.83 27.51 -20.33
N LEU A 876 43.70 26.26 -20.79
CA LEU A 876 42.39 25.62 -20.91
C LEU A 876 41.81 25.24 -19.53
N GLY A 877 42.67 25.09 -18.52
CA GLY A 877 42.24 24.91 -17.12
C GLY A 877 41.57 26.16 -16.56
N GLU A 878 42.16 27.34 -16.73
CA GLU A 878 41.56 28.61 -16.28
C GLU A 878 40.22 28.88 -16.98
N VAL A 879 40.17 28.76 -18.31
CA VAL A 879 38.93 28.92 -19.11
C VAL A 879 37.81 27.97 -18.65
N ALA A 880 38.13 26.70 -18.38
CA ALA A 880 37.14 25.73 -17.91
C ALA A 880 36.68 26.03 -16.47
N ALA A 881 37.60 26.48 -15.61
CA ALA A 881 37.30 26.81 -14.22
C ALA A 881 36.44 28.08 -14.11
N GLU A 882 36.69 29.12 -14.91
CA GLU A 882 35.85 30.33 -14.94
C GLU A 882 34.40 30.00 -15.30
N LYS A 883 34.19 29.17 -16.35
CA LYS A 883 32.85 28.68 -16.73
C LYS A 883 32.20 27.86 -15.62
N LEU A 884 32.97 27.03 -14.90
CA LEU A 884 32.47 26.29 -13.73
C LEU A 884 32.14 27.20 -12.55
N PHE A 885 32.80 28.34 -12.38
CA PHE A 885 32.49 29.29 -11.31
C PHE A 885 31.21 30.09 -11.61
N GLU A 886 30.86 30.29 -12.88
CA GLU A 886 29.56 30.83 -13.29
C GLU A 886 28.42 29.82 -13.04
N LEU A 887 28.63 28.54 -13.38
CA LEU A 887 27.61 27.48 -13.31
C LEU A 887 27.41 26.90 -11.89
N GLU A 888 28.49 26.71 -11.13
CA GLU A 888 28.49 26.03 -9.82
C GLU A 888 29.25 26.84 -8.76
N LEU A 889 28.74 28.04 -8.45
CA LEU A 889 29.34 29.00 -7.51
C LEU A 889 29.79 28.41 -6.16
N GLY A 890 29.13 27.35 -5.66
CA GLY A 890 29.40 26.69 -4.39
C GLY A 890 30.18 25.38 -4.45
N ASN A 891 30.55 24.87 -5.63
CA ASN A 891 31.28 23.59 -5.74
C ASN A 891 32.77 23.78 -5.43
N SER A 892 33.16 23.49 -4.19
CA SER A 892 34.55 23.60 -3.73
C SER A 892 35.54 22.70 -4.48
N GLY A 893 35.07 21.65 -5.15
CA GLY A 893 35.89 20.77 -5.99
C GLY A 893 36.51 21.48 -7.19
N ASN A 894 35.76 22.36 -7.87
CA ASN A 894 36.21 23.08 -9.06
C ASN A 894 37.36 24.05 -8.71
N TYR A 895 37.23 24.78 -7.59
CA TYR A 895 38.27 25.67 -7.06
C TYR A 895 39.52 24.89 -6.64
N ILE A 896 39.35 23.75 -5.95
CA ILE A 896 40.47 22.88 -5.56
C ILE A 896 41.20 22.37 -6.81
N LEU A 897 40.48 21.99 -7.87
CA LEU A 897 41.09 21.44 -9.08
C LEU A 897 41.93 22.49 -9.85
N LEU A 898 41.46 23.74 -9.96
CA LEU A 898 42.27 24.85 -10.50
C LEU A 898 43.45 25.19 -9.56
N SER A 899 43.23 25.23 -8.24
CA SER A 899 44.29 25.44 -7.25
C SER A 899 45.39 24.38 -7.37
N ASN A 900 45.03 23.13 -7.68
CA ASN A 900 45.96 22.04 -7.91
C ASN A 900 46.81 22.25 -9.17
N ILE A 901 46.23 22.77 -10.27
CA ILE A 901 46.96 23.12 -11.52
C ILE A 901 48.00 24.22 -11.23
N TYR A 902 47.60 25.27 -10.49
CA TYR A 902 48.55 26.31 -10.10
C TYR A 902 49.64 25.80 -9.15
N ALA A 903 49.31 24.88 -8.23
CA ALA A 903 50.28 24.27 -7.33
C ALA A 903 51.28 23.36 -8.07
N SER A 904 50.85 22.53 -9.02
CA SER A 904 51.77 21.72 -9.85
C SER A 904 52.70 22.59 -10.69
N SER A 905 52.22 23.73 -11.16
CA SER A 905 53.02 24.76 -11.86
C SER A 905 53.74 25.75 -10.93
N ARG A 906 53.78 25.49 -9.60
CA ARG A 906 54.45 26.28 -8.55
C ARG A 906 54.01 27.75 -8.44
N LYS A 907 52.82 28.11 -8.94
CA LYS A 907 52.23 29.46 -8.92
C LYS A 907 51.51 29.74 -7.59
N TRP A 908 52.26 29.74 -6.48
CA TRP A 908 51.71 29.88 -5.12
C TRP A 908 50.91 31.17 -4.86
N LYS A 909 51.14 32.24 -5.62
CA LYS A 909 50.32 33.46 -5.56
C LYS A 909 48.87 33.20 -5.98
N GLU A 910 48.66 32.51 -7.12
CA GLU A 910 47.32 32.15 -7.58
C GLU A 910 46.69 31.05 -6.72
N VAL A 911 47.49 30.12 -6.17
CA VAL A 911 47.01 29.16 -5.17
C VAL A 911 46.40 29.86 -3.96
N ARG A 912 47.05 30.92 -3.43
CA ARG A 912 46.50 31.74 -2.35
C ARG A 912 45.23 32.47 -2.79
N ARG A 913 45.26 33.17 -3.93
CA ARG A 913 44.08 33.87 -4.49
C ARG A 913 42.83 32.97 -4.59
N ILE A 914 42.99 31.72 -5.03
CA ILE A 914 41.88 30.74 -5.09
C ILE A 914 41.41 30.33 -3.69
N ARG A 915 42.32 30.12 -2.73
CA ARG A 915 41.95 29.80 -1.33
C ARG A 915 41.26 30.97 -0.61
N ASP A 916 41.70 32.20 -0.88
CA ASP A 916 41.09 33.41 -0.35
C ASP A 916 39.66 33.57 -0.91
N MET A 917 39.47 33.32 -2.20
CA MET A 917 38.15 33.29 -2.85
C MET A 917 37.24 32.19 -2.27
N MET A 918 37.78 31.00 -1.99
CA MET A 918 37.05 29.93 -1.32
C MET A 918 36.60 30.34 0.09
N SER A 919 37.50 30.97 0.86
CA SER A 919 37.27 31.41 2.23
C SER A 919 36.23 32.53 2.30
N LEU A 920 36.32 33.52 1.41
CA LEU A 920 35.39 34.65 1.31
C LEU A 920 33.96 34.21 0.92
N LYS A 921 33.83 33.12 0.16
CA LYS A 921 32.54 32.47 -0.16
C LYS A 921 32.07 31.45 0.91
N GLY A 922 32.79 31.30 2.02
CA GLY A 922 32.44 30.35 3.08
C GLY A 922 32.52 28.87 2.70
N MET A 923 33.20 28.54 1.59
CA MET A 923 33.23 27.17 1.06
C MET A 923 34.02 26.23 1.96
N LYS A 924 33.43 25.06 2.27
CA LYS A 924 34.11 23.96 2.97
C LYS A 924 34.60 22.91 1.98
N LYS A 925 35.79 22.36 2.25
CA LYS A 925 36.33 21.22 1.51
C LYS A 925 35.63 19.94 1.95
N ASN A 926 35.12 19.16 1.00
CA ASN A 926 34.55 17.85 1.30
C ASN A 926 35.63 16.91 1.88
N PRO A 927 35.43 16.30 3.05
CA PRO A 927 36.40 15.36 3.63
C PRO A 927 36.44 14.06 2.82
N GLY A 928 37.64 13.48 2.70
CA GLY A 928 37.83 12.18 2.05
C GLY A 928 37.41 11.04 2.97
N CYS A 929 36.32 10.36 2.62
CA CYS A 929 35.77 9.23 3.35
C CYS A 929 35.99 7.93 2.56
N SER A 930 36.37 6.87 3.26
CA SER A 930 36.49 5.52 2.71
C SER A 930 35.67 4.52 3.54
N TRP A 931 34.87 3.69 2.88
CA TRP A 931 34.09 2.61 3.49
C TRP A 931 34.74 1.26 3.24
N ILE A 932 34.72 0.40 4.26
CA ILE A 932 35.19 -0.99 4.20
C ILE A 932 34.29 -1.91 5.02
N GLU A 933 33.89 -3.05 4.43
CA GLU A 933 33.12 -4.09 5.13
C GLU A 933 34.06 -5.11 5.78
N VAL A 934 33.97 -5.24 7.11
CA VAL A 934 34.76 -6.19 7.92
C VAL A 934 33.83 -6.92 8.88
N LYS A 935 33.86 -8.26 8.89
CA LYS A 935 33.04 -9.10 9.78
C LYS A 935 31.54 -8.73 9.77
N ASN A 936 30.98 -8.49 8.58
CA ASN A 936 29.61 -8.03 8.33
C ASN A 936 29.24 -6.67 8.95
N LYS A 937 30.23 -5.83 9.29
CA LYS A 937 30.02 -4.43 9.69
C LYS A 937 30.69 -3.51 8.68
N VAL A 938 29.98 -2.48 8.22
CA VAL A 938 30.56 -1.40 7.42
C VAL A 938 31.24 -0.41 8.37
N HIS A 939 32.50 -0.10 8.08
CA HIS A 939 33.29 0.90 8.78
C HIS A 939 33.54 2.08 7.83
N MET A 940 33.15 3.28 8.25
CA MET A 940 33.52 4.54 7.59
C MET A 940 34.80 5.08 8.22
N ILE A 941 35.75 5.48 7.39
CA ILE A 941 37.04 6.04 7.78
C ILE A 941 37.19 7.41 7.14
N LEU A 942 37.27 8.45 7.98
CA LEU A 942 37.43 9.83 7.55
C LEU A 942 38.92 10.23 7.60
N ALA A 943 39.41 10.92 6.58
CA ALA A 943 40.82 11.33 6.51
C ALA A 943 41.17 12.29 7.66
N GLY A 944 42.22 11.95 8.43
CA GLY A 944 42.63 12.70 9.62
C GLY A 944 41.85 12.41 10.91
N ASP A 945 40.91 11.45 10.90
CA ASP A 945 40.13 11.09 12.08
C ASP A 945 40.98 10.36 13.15
N LYS A 946 41.02 10.93 14.35
CA LYS A 946 41.70 10.37 15.53
C LYS A 946 40.81 9.42 16.36
N ALA A 947 39.50 9.41 16.14
CA ALA A 947 38.53 8.55 16.83
C ALA A 947 38.41 7.14 16.20
N LEU A 948 39.12 6.89 15.09
CA LEU A 948 39.10 5.61 14.37
C LEU A 948 39.52 4.43 15.28
N PRO A 949 38.72 3.35 15.38
CA PRO A 949 39.08 2.18 16.18
C PRO A 949 40.42 1.58 15.72
N GLN A 950 41.35 1.41 16.67
CA GLN A 950 42.70 0.90 16.43
C GLN A 950 43.62 1.83 15.59
N VAL A 951 43.37 3.14 15.50
CA VAL A 951 44.16 4.09 14.68
C VAL A 951 45.68 3.98 14.89
N SER A 952 46.14 3.75 16.13
CA SER A 952 47.56 3.54 16.46
C SER A 952 48.16 2.31 15.75
N LYS A 953 47.46 1.17 15.78
CA LYS A 953 47.89 -0.06 15.09
C LYS A 953 47.86 0.07 13.57
N ILE A 954 46.89 0.81 13.03
CA ILE A 954 46.77 1.09 11.60
C ILE A 954 47.97 1.93 11.14
N MET A 955 48.25 3.03 11.84
CA MET A 955 49.40 3.89 11.56
C MET A 955 50.74 3.15 11.70
N GLU A 956 50.89 2.31 12.74
CA GLU A 956 52.09 1.49 12.93
C GLU A 956 52.29 0.49 11.77
N ARG A 957 51.24 -0.25 11.36
CA ARG A 957 51.35 -1.19 10.24
C ARG A 957 51.59 -0.48 8.92
N LEU A 958 50.97 0.68 8.68
CA LEU A 958 51.22 1.50 7.50
C LEU A 958 52.67 2.00 7.46
N LYS A 959 53.22 2.49 8.58
CA LYS A 959 54.64 2.90 8.68
C LYS A 959 55.58 1.73 8.39
N ARG A 960 55.29 0.54 8.93
CA ARG A 960 56.07 -0.68 8.68
C ARG A 960 56.02 -1.12 7.22
N LEU A 961 54.83 -1.13 6.60
CA LEU A 961 54.66 -1.41 5.17
C LEU A 961 55.45 -0.39 4.32
N ASN A 962 55.39 0.90 4.63
CA ASN A 962 56.18 1.91 3.91
C ASN A 962 57.69 1.66 4.03
N GLN A 963 58.19 1.21 5.18
CA GLN A 963 59.60 0.82 5.37
C GLN A 963 59.96 -0.45 4.57
N GLU A 964 59.11 -1.49 4.62
CA GLU A 964 59.26 -2.73 3.84
C GLU A 964 59.32 -2.43 2.32
N MET A 965 58.41 -1.59 1.81
CA MET A 965 58.34 -1.23 0.39
C MET A 965 59.47 -0.27 -0.07
N LYS A 966 59.93 0.65 0.79
CA LYS A 966 61.12 1.48 0.54
C LYS A 966 62.40 0.62 0.51
N GLY A 967 62.55 -0.30 1.46
CA GLY A 967 63.74 -1.17 1.58
C GLY A 967 63.91 -2.16 0.43
N ALA A 968 62.83 -2.59 -0.20
CA ALA A 968 62.85 -3.41 -1.42
C ALA A 968 63.09 -2.60 -2.71
N GLY A 969 63.29 -1.28 -2.63
CA GLY A 969 63.47 -0.39 -3.78
C GLY A 969 62.21 -0.17 -4.64
N GLY A 970 61.04 -0.61 -4.18
CA GLY A 970 59.81 -0.62 -4.98
C GLY A 970 59.03 0.69 -4.97
N TYR A 971 58.87 1.32 -3.81
CA TYR A 971 57.97 2.47 -3.64
C TYR A 971 58.60 3.61 -2.83
N PHE A 972 58.44 4.83 -3.33
CA PHE A 972 58.76 6.07 -2.65
C PHE A 972 57.56 7.02 -2.70
N PRO A 973 57.13 7.62 -1.57
CA PRO A 973 56.04 8.58 -1.55
C PRO A 973 56.28 9.77 -2.49
N ASN A 974 55.32 10.03 -3.36
CA ASN A 974 55.41 11.11 -4.33
C ASN A 974 54.80 12.38 -3.72
N THR A 975 55.65 13.19 -3.09
CA THR A 975 55.23 14.42 -2.39
C THR A 975 54.72 15.52 -3.33
N ASN A 976 54.79 15.36 -4.66
CA ASN A 976 54.10 16.26 -5.61
C ASN A 976 52.56 16.18 -5.48
N TYR A 977 52.01 15.12 -4.88
CA TYR A 977 50.57 15.05 -4.55
C TYR A 977 50.20 15.78 -3.25
N VAL A 978 51.18 16.35 -2.52
CA VAL A 978 50.94 17.20 -1.35
C VAL A 978 50.89 18.66 -1.80
N LEU A 979 49.69 19.13 -2.07
CA LEU A 979 49.43 20.46 -2.62
C LEU A 979 49.23 21.52 -1.51
N GLN A 980 49.89 21.31 -0.37
CA GLN A 980 49.96 22.24 0.76
C GLN A 980 51.34 22.88 0.81
N ASP A 981 51.39 24.15 1.25
CA ASP A 981 52.60 24.95 1.33
C ASP A 981 53.33 24.59 2.63
N VAL A 982 54.10 23.50 2.57
CA VAL A 982 54.81 22.87 3.69
C VAL A 982 56.24 22.64 3.24
N GLU A 983 57.25 23.16 3.95
CA GLU A 983 58.65 23.08 3.51
C GLU A 983 59.29 21.70 3.84
N GLU A 984 58.87 21.06 4.94
CA GLU A 984 59.46 19.80 5.40
C GLU A 984 58.94 18.57 4.65
N GLN A 985 59.86 17.79 4.08
CA GLN A 985 59.54 16.56 3.34
C GLN A 985 58.93 15.46 4.24
N GLU A 986 59.30 15.39 5.52
CA GLU A 986 58.71 14.42 6.46
C GLU A 986 57.23 14.73 6.76
N GLU A 987 56.88 16.01 6.94
CA GLU A 987 55.50 16.43 7.16
C GLU A 987 54.63 16.18 5.91
N ARG A 988 55.19 16.38 4.70
CA ARG A 988 54.55 15.97 3.43
C ARG A 988 54.28 14.46 3.38
N GLU A 989 55.26 13.61 3.74
CA GLU A 989 55.03 12.16 3.84
C GLU A 989 53.96 11.81 4.89
N GLY A 990 53.91 12.55 6.01
CA GLY A 990 52.90 12.41 7.05
C GLY A 990 51.46 12.67 6.55
N ILE A 991 51.26 13.74 5.78
CA ILE A 991 49.96 14.07 5.16
C ILE A 991 49.49 12.92 4.24
N LEU A 992 50.38 12.38 3.40
CA LEU A 992 50.08 11.26 2.51
C LEU A 992 49.71 9.96 3.26
N CYS A 993 50.14 9.80 4.51
CA CYS A 993 49.76 8.65 5.34
C CYS A 993 48.35 8.79 5.93
N GLY A 994 47.83 10.02 6.06
CA GLY A 994 46.48 10.31 6.58
C GLY A 994 45.33 10.08 5.58
N HIS A 995 45.62 9.70 4.34
CA HIS A 995 44.61 9.45 3.30
C HIS A 995 43.73 8.23 3.64
N SER A 996 42.41 8.43 3.67
CA SER A 996 41.46 7.44 4.21
C SER A 996 41.44 6.11 3.46
N GLU A 997 41.78 6.08 2.17
CA GLU A 997 41.87 4.83 1.40
C GLU A 997 43.04 3.95 1.86
N LYS A 998 44.18 4.54 2.24
CA LYS A 998 45.33 3.79 2.80
C LYS A 998 44.97 3.23 4.18
N LEU A 999 44.35 4.07 5.01
CA LEU A 999 43.87 3.67 6.34
C LEU A 999 42.84 2.53 6.24
N ALA A 1000 41.92 2.58 5.27
CA ALA A 1000 40.94 1.52 5.02
C ALA A 1000 41.58 0.22 4.51
N VAL A 1001 42.53 0.28 3.59
CA VAL A 1001 43.27 -0.91 3.13
C VAL A 1001 44.02 -1.55 4.30
N VAL A 1002 44.74 -0.78 5.12
CA VAL A 1002 45.49 -1.32 6.28
C VAL A 1002 44.57 -1.82 7.39
N PHE A 1003 43.44 -1.15 7.65
CA PHE A 1003 42.40 -1.66 8.56
C PHE A 1003 41.85 -3.01 8.06
N GLY A 1004 41.64 -3.14 6.74
CA GLY A 1004 41.30 -4.40 6.08
C GLY A 1004 42.35 -5.48 6.32
N ILE A 1005 43.64 -5.18 6.11
CA ILE A 1005 44.76 -6.10 6.35
C ILE A 1005 44.75 -6.63 7.79
N LEU A 1006 44.60 -5.74 8.78
CA LEU A 1006 44.66 -6.09 10.20
C LEU A 1006 43.47 -6.93 10.70
N ASN A 1007 42.28 -6.79 10.09
CA ASN A 1007 41.04 -7.36 10.63
C ASN A 1007 40.43 -8.51 9.79
N THR A 1008 41.13 -8.97 8.75
CA THR A 1008 40.69 -10.07 7.86
C THR A 1008 41.78 -11.13 7.69
N SER A 1009 41.41 -12.34 7.28
CA SER A 1009 42.37 -13.44 7.09
C SER A 1009 43.33 -13.18 5.91
N ARG A 1010 44.57 -13.70 6.00
CA ARG A 1010 45.55 -13.68 4.90
C ARG A 1010 44.94 -14.26 3.62
N GLY A 1011 45.28 -13.69 2.47
CA GLY A 1011 44.76 -14.07 1.16
C GLY A 1011 43.30 -13.70 0.87
N SER A 1012 42.51 -13.23 1.85
CA SER A 1012 41.13 -12.79 1.56
C SER A 1012 41.11 -11.46 0.76
N PRO A 1013 40.13 -11.21 -0.13
CA PRO A 1013 40.12 -9.97 -0.91
C PRO A 1013 39.63 -8.78 -0.09
N ILE A 1014 40.32 -7.64 -0.20
CA ILE A 1014 39.93 -6.37 0.45
C ILE A 1014 39.08 -5.55 -0.53
N ARG A 1015 38.03 -4.89 -0.02
CA ARG A 1015 37.20 -3.97 -0.81
C ARG A 1015 37.07 -2.65 -0.07
N VAL A 1016 37.37 -1.55 -0.75
CA VAL A 1016 37.24 -0.19 -0.24
C VAL A 1016 36.45 0.62 -1.26
N THR A 1017 35.55 1.48 -0.79
CA THR A 1017 34.92 2.51 -1.63
C THR A 1017 35.28 3.88 -1.09
N LYS A 1018 35.60 4.85 -1.94
CA LYS A 1018 35.96 6.23 -1.57
C LYS A 1018 35.00 7.23 -2.23
N ASN A 1019 34.61 8.28 -1.49
CA ASN A 1019 33.73 9.35 -1.97
C ASN A 1019 34.40 10.38 -2.92
N LEU A 1020 35.70 10.24 -3.16
CA LEU A 1020 36.52 11.12 -3.98
C LEU A 1020 37.45 10.25 -4.83
N ARG A 1021 37.92 10.77 -5.96
CA ARG A 1021 39.00 10.16 -6.76
C ARG A 1021 40.23 9.86 -5.87
N ILE A 1022 40.84 8.69 -6.02
CA ILE A 1022 42.12 8.38 -5.35
C ILE A 1022 43.24 9.20 -5.98
N CYS A 1023 44.25 9.59 -5.20
CA CYS A 1023 45.44 10.25 -5.76
C CYS A 1023 46.46 9.20 -6.26
N GLY A 1024 47.40 9.64 -7.11
CA GLY A 1024 48.37 8.72 -7.74
C GLY A 1024 49.31 8.05 -6.75
N ASP A 1025 49.64 8.76 -5.66
CA ASP A 1025 50.40 8.19 -4.53
C ASP A 1025 49.63 7.06 -3.83
N CYS A 1026 48.33 7.23 -3.58
CA CYS A 1026 47.48 6.15 -3.04
C CYS A 1026 47.34 4.98 -4.02
N HIS A 1027 47.14 5.26 -5.31
CA HIS A 1027 47.10 4.22 -6.34
C HIS A 1027 48.39 3.40 -6.38
N ALA A 1028 49.55 4.06 -6.32
CA ALA A 1028 50.86 3.42 -6.24
C ALA A 1028 51.02 2.58 -4.96
N VAL A 1029 50.76 3.16 -3.78
CA VAL A 1029 50.84 2.41 -2.50
C VAL A 1029 50.01 1.14 -2.52
N ILE A 1030 48.76 1.22 -2.96
CA ILE A 1030 47.83 0.09 -2.88
C ILE A 1030 48.23 -1.00 -3.90
N LYS A 1031 48.78 -0.61 -5.06
CA LYS A 1031 49.42 -1.51 -6.03
C LYS A 1031 50.58 -2.29 -5.39
N PHE A 1032 51.51 -1.63 -4.70
CA PHE A 1032 52.60 -2.31 -4.01
C PHE A 1032 52.12 -3.18 -2.84
N ILE A 1033 51.24 -2.67 -1.97
CA ILE A 1033 50.67 -3.44 -0.85
C ILE A 1033 49.99 -4.73 -1.35
N SER A 1034 49.28 -4.69 -2.48
CA SER A 1034 48.67 -5.88 -3.09
C SER A 1034 49.71 -6.96 -3.44
N GLY A 1035 50.85 -6.57 -4.00
CA GLY A 1035 51.96 -7.48 -4.30
C GLY A 1035 52.65 -8.02 -3.03
N PHE A 1036 52.96 -7.15 -2.06
CA PHE A 1036 53.66 -7.52 -0.83
C PHE A 1036 52.84 -8.44 0.09
N GLU A 1037 51.54 -8.17 0.25
CA GLU A 1037 50.65 -9.00 1.08
C GLU A 1037 50.13 -10.24 0.33
N GLY A 1038 50.30 -10.31 -0.99
CA GLY A 1038 49.72 -11.37 -1.84
C GLY A 1038 48.20 -11.35 -1.83
N ARG A 1039 47.59 -10.16 -1.93
CA ARG A 1039 46.13 -9.96 -1.77
C ARG A 1039 45.52 -9.19 -2.93
N GLU A 1040 44.37 -9.66 -3.39
CA GLU A 1040 43.47 -8.89 -4.26
C GLU A 1040 42.86 -7.73 -3.45
N ILE A 1041 43.09 -6.50 -3.89
CA ILE A 1041 42.53 -5.29 -3.28
C ILE A 1041 41.72 -4.56 -4.35
N SER A 1042 40.44 -4.32 -4.10
CA SER A 1042 39.57 -3.56 -5.01
C SER A 1042 39.19 -2.24 -4.39
N VAL A 1043 39.50 -1.13 -5.06
CA VAL A 1043 39.14 0.22 -4.61
C VAL A 1043 38.19 0.85 -5.63
N ARG A 1044 36.98 1.20 -5.23
CA ARG A 1044 36.05 2.03 -6.01
C ARG A 1044 36.30 3.50 -5.67
N ASP A 1045 36.55 4.34 -6.67
CA ASP A 1045 36.48 5.78 -6.53
C ASP A 1045 35.23 6.33 -7.23
N THR A 1046 35.11 7.67 -7.36
CA THR A 1046 33.94 8.31 -7.99
C THR A 1046 33.76 7.96 -9.47
N ASN A 1047 34.79 7.45 -10.14
CA ASN A 1047 34.82 7.26 -11.58
C ASN A 1047 34.89 5.78 -11.97
N ARG A 1048 35.67 4.97 -11.24
CA ARG A 1048 35.98 3.58 -11.60
C ARG A 1048 36.38 2.69 -10.44
N TYR A 1049 36.44 1.39 -10.73
CA TYR A 1049 37.21 0.43 -9.97
C TYR A 1049 38.68 0.39 -10.39
N HIS A 1050 39.51 0.25 -9.37
CA HIS A 1050 40.91 -0.13 -9.45
C HIS A 1050 41.05 -1.49 -8.77
N HIS A 1051 41.26 -2.55 -9.57
CA HIS A 1051 41.54 -3.88 -9.05
C HIS A 1051 43.04 -4.12 -9.03
N PHE A 1052 43.62 -4.08 -7.83
CA PHE A 1052 45.01 -4.37 -7.58
C PHE A 1052 45.18 -5.87 -7.29
N LYS A 1053 46.05 -6.53 -8.05
CA LYS A 1053 46.42 -7.92 -7.86
C LYS A 1053 47.89 -8.11 -8.28
N ASP A 1054 48.67 -8.80 -7.47
CA ASP A 1054 50.05 -9.19 -7.78
C ASP A 1054 50.95 -8.02 -8.24
N GLY A 1055 50.74 -6.81 -7.69
CA GLY A 1055 51.50 -5.61 -8.08
C GLY A 1055 51.01 -4.88 -9.33
N ILE A 1056 49.88 -5.29 -9.92
CA ILE A 1056 49.30 -4.71 -11.15
C ILE A 1056 47.89 -4.16 -10.84
N CYS A 1057 47.51 -3.04 -11.48
CA CYS A 1057 46.15 -2.51 -11.42
C CYS A 1057 45.40 -2.73 -12.75
N SER A 1058 44.10 -3.03 -12.69
CA SER A 1058 43.22 -3.19 -13.86
C SER A 1058 43.10 -1.96 -14.77
N CYS A 1059 43.52 -0.78 -14.32
CA CYS A 1059 43.58 0.42 -15.17
C CYS A 1059 44.79 0.43 -16.12
N GLY A 1060 45.78 -0.47 -15.96
CA GLY A 1060 47.01 -0.45 -16.75
C GLY A 1060 47.84 0.83 -16.56
N ASP A 1061 47.70 1.48 -15.40
CA ASP A 1061 48.21 2.82 -15.07
C ASP A 1061 47.67 3.95 -15.98
N TYR A 1062 46.61 3.68 -16.76
CA TYR A 1062 45.82 4.69 -17.48
C TYR A 1062 44.64 5.14 -16.58
N TRP A 1063 44.85 6.18 -15.76
CA TRP A 1063 43.90 6.63 -14.73
C TRP A 1063 43.55 8.12 -14.81
#